data_AF-D3B4D3-F1
#
_entry.id   AF-D3B4D3-F1
#
_cell.length_a   1.000
_cell.length_b   1.000
_cell.length_c   1.000
_cell.angle_alpha   90.00
_cell.angle_beta   90.00
_cell.angle_gamma   90.00
#
_symmetry.space_group_name_H-M   'P 1'
#
loop_
_entity.id
_entity.type
_entity.pdbx_description
1 polymer ?
#
loop_
_entity_poly.entity_id
_entity_poly.type
_entity_poly.pdbx_seq_one_letter_code
_entity_poly.pdbx_strand_id
1 'polypeptide(L)'
;MNTAPIHNVLTNKYLFKKIILSLPTYSILPNNPQHLSLNAKVQQTGWRCRSYHYQKLSELLDVGYYSLILDRIKSGSISITNDCIRTLVKSSLISDQLFESIYQLKQWMFVNEDLLFCAVESGHLERVKLFAQQSYPVIQSRQTVKISIAHHAWQCLQFEIYNYLVKHVCKDNGEAMGDLSPGSKSKLLLDNISKLENFDYLYEILDASPNDNTLYPIKLLLLQSNRYKVSKELLVKVNGLQVIQKMFPPFEFSDQFIEHLFQSLECSEYHLKVLDKIAKGLPLDTMKKEIKQSLSESLETLKRFNIKLEQSVLDHQESFEFYVLLFKALVKTLTRYRPIFEMNVYQDFCIKLIKSSGLVGLPIVLGLGLSPSHQCNHFVKYGTLEQVKLAREISLSSYNYHFVKTWVIESFKNQDDNIFNIFVEQYGYDTIASQFDALSTQSLSISSLEKLTLCHRIDPSLQHINRDSSLNIRSMNTEYVNYLMTLSMQLGVASDSFLFNYLVDVTYYSDQIEHFKTIVTKEIGCNHLSALLDSAIKSLKYQYISYIISIDSKILEKSIETVALVGDIGVLQMIDHHLSSNNQLLSKLVYHLLVNGQFSLLEYCKEQYRDSTINISEHMTSIIQFGRLDIIKYYINHCQQEMETTTTLHEITKESITSGQLEIFKYLIENVVSIDRAQQIWRSMFTEQNLKSLLNSKFAIPMLTYAISHDATLELTERIIISAKKKSKYNLIDN
;
A
#
# COMPACT_ATOMS: atom_id res chain seq x y z
N MET A 1 16.73 43.34 29.86
CA MET A 1 17.37 42.35 28.96
C MET A 1 16.42 41.18 28.80
N ASN A 2 16.13 40.75 27.57
CA ASN A 2 15.15 39.69 27.30
C ASN A 2 15.75 38.33 27.74
N THR A 3 15.18 37.70 28.77
CA THR A 3 15.74 36.52 29.47
C THR A 3 15.37 35.19 28.82
N ALA A 4 14.43 35.18 27.87
CA ALA A 4 13.96 33.97 27.20
C ALA A 4 15.04 33.23 26.38
N PRO A 5 15.94 33.90 25.63
CA PRO A 5 17.03 33.22 24.92
C PRO A 5 18.05 32.59 25.88
N ILE A 6 18.31 33.24 27.02
CA ILE A 6 19.24 32.76 28.04
C ILE A 6 18.65 31.53 28.75
N HIS A 7 17.36 31.53 29.05
CA HIS A 7 16.68 30.38 29.64
C HIS A 7 16.72 29.15 28.71
N ASN A 8 16.49 29.34 27.40
CA ASN A 8 16.56 28.24 26.42
C ASN A 8 17.97 27.69 26.19
N VAL A 9 19.00 28.54 26.32
CA VAL A 9 20.40 28.10 26.28
C VAL A 9 20.80 27.36 27.57
N LEU A 10 20.24 27.74 28.72
CA LEU A 10 20.52 27.11 30.02
C LEU A 10 19.75 25.78 30.23
N THR A 11 18.56 25.62 29.65
CA THR A 11 17.81 24.36 29.69
C THR A 11 18.37 23.31 28.72
N ASN A 12 18.98 23.73 27.61
CA ASN A 12 19.64 22.82 26.67
C ASN A 12 21.12 22.57 27.05
N LYS A 13 21.35 21.61 27.94
CA LYS A 13 22.67 21.33 28.56
C LYS A 13 23.77 20.92 27.58
N TYR A 14 23.44 20.45 26.38
CA TYR A 14 24.43 20.14 25.34
C TYR A 14 25.04 21.42 24.75
N LEU A 15 24.21 22.44 24.49
CA LEU A 15 24.65 23.77 24.06
C LEU A 15 25.47 24.48 25.15
N PHE A 16 25.06 24.32 26.42
CA PHE A 16 25.81 24.84 27.56
C PHE A 16 27.23 24.23 27.66
N LYS A 17 27.39 22.94 27.36
CA LYS A 17 28.71 22.28 27.29
C LYS A 17 29.57 22.82 26.13
N LYS A 18 28.98 23.06 24.96
CA LYS A 18 29.70 23.67 23.81
C LYS A 18 30.14 25.10 24.11
N ILE A 19 29.34 25.88 24.83
CA ILE A 19 29.67 27.25 25.27
C ILE A 19 30.78 27.23 26.32
N ILE A 20 30.70 26.37 27.34
CA ILE A 20 31.76 26.26 28.36
C ILE A 20 33.10 25.80 27.78
N LEU A 21 33.08 24.88 26.80
CA LEU A 21 34.29 24.39 26.14
C LEU A 21 34.87 25.36 25.09
N SER A 22 34.13 26.39 24.67
CA SER A 22 34.59 27.40 23.69
C SER A 22 35.01 28.71 24.32
N LEU A 23 34.85 28.88 25.64
CA LEU A 23 35.40 30.03 26.35
C LEU A 23 36.94 29.89 26.44
N PRO A 24 37.72 30.87 25.95
CA PRO A 24 39.17 30.83 26.05
C PRO A 24 39.57 30.85 27.52
N THR A 25 40.45 29.91 27.91
CA THR A 25 41.01 29.82 29.25
C THR A 25 41.79 31.09 29.58
N TYR A 26 41.15 32.03 30.27
CA TYR A 26 41.86 33.11 30.94
C TYR A 26 42.61 32.54 32.14
N SER A 27 43.94 32.68 32.10
CA SER A 27 44.86 32.37 33.18
C SER A 27 44.56 33.26 34.39
N ILE A 28 43.95 32.71 35.44
CA ILE A 28 43.83 33.36 36.74
C ILE A 28 44.43 32.42 37.80
N LEU A 29 45.57 32.88 38.34
CA LEU A 29 46.30 32.62 39.59
C LEU A 29 46.17 31.27 40.35
N PRO A 30 47.27 30.72 40.91
CA PRO A 30 47.39 29.28 41.22
C PRO A 30 46.94 28.83 42.62
N ASN A 31 46.25 29.64 43.42
CA ASN A 31 46.21 29.41 44.88
C ASN A 31 44.82 29.18 45.50
N ASN A 32 43.90 28.46 44.84
CA ASN A 32 42.67 28.04 45.51
C ASN A 32 42.29 26.55 45.25
N PRO A 33 42.54 25.64 46.21
CA PRO A 33 42.32 24.19 46.03
C PRO A 33 40.84 23.78 45.96
N GLN A 34 39.88 24.68 46.14
CA GLN A 34 38.46 24.35 46.08
C GLN A 34 37.89 24.25 44.66
N HIS A 35 38.54 24.84 43.64
CA HIS A 35 38.04 24.85 42.26
C HIS A 35 38.36 23.59 41.43
N LEU A 36 39.36 22.80 41.83
CA LEU A 36 39.62 21.49 41.22
C LEU A 36 38.55 20.43 41.60
N SER A 37 37.76 20.68 42.64
CA SER A 37 36.72 19.74 43.08
C SER A 37 35.40 19.85 42.31
N LEU A 38 35.10 20.99 41.69
CA LEU A 38 33.81 21.20 41.01
C LEU A 38 33.77 20.49 39.64
N ASN A 39 34.85 20.55 38.86
CA ASN A 39 34.95 19.83 37.59
C ASN A 39 35.00 18.30 37.79
N ALA A 40 35.68 17.83 38.85
CA ALA A 40 35.70 16.41 39.20
C ALA A 40 34.34 15.90 39.74
N LYS A 41 33.65 16.69 40.58
CA LYS A 41 32.31 16.32 41.10
C LYS A 41 31.22 16.39 40.02
N VAL A 42 31.25 17.36 39.11
CA VAL A 42 30.28 17.44 38.00
C VAL A 42 30.46 16.29 37.01
N GLN A 43 31.68 15.78 36.83
CA GLN A 43 31.94 14.59 36.01
C GLN A 43 31.49 13.28 36.69
N GLN A 44 31.51 13.16 38.02
CA GLN A 44 31.20 11.91 38.70
C GLN A 44 29.72 11.70 39.10
N THR A 45 28.92 12.75 39.38
CA THR A 45 27.58 12.54 40.00
C THR A 45 26.38 13.02 39.18
N GLY A 46 26.57 13.82 38.11
CA GLY A 46 25.44 14.45 37.41
C GLY A 46 24.83 13.67 36.24
N TRP A 47 25.63 12.92 35.48
CA TRP A 47 25.21 12.37 34.19
C TRP A 47 24.64 10.95 34.29
N ARG A 48 25.16 10.11 35.19
CA ARG A 48 24.64 8.74 35.38
C ARG A 48 23.25 8.72 36.01
N CYS A 49 22.92 9.67 36.88
CA CYS A 49 21.64 9.69 37.59
C CYS A 49 20.45 10.20 36.77
N ARG A 50 20.64 10.91 35.64
CA ARG A 50 19.52 11.52 34.88
C ARG A 50 19.08 10.76 33.63
N SER A 51 19.82 9.73 33.21
CA SER A 51 19.42 8.89 32.07
C SER A 51 18.61 7.65 32.47
N TYR A 52 18.35 7.43 33.77
CA TYR A 52 17.51 6.32 34.26
C TYR A 52 16.05 6.38 33.79
N HIS A 53 15.59 7.54 33.33
CA HIS A 53 14.23 7.71 32.83
C HIS A 53 14.01 7.05 31.47
N TYR A 54 15.07 6.81 30.69
CA TYR A 54 14.96 6.17 29.38
C TYR A 54 15.11 4.65 29.54
N GLN A 55 14.01 4.00 29.87
CA GLN A 55 13.97 2.55 30.07
C GLN A 55 13.61 1.81 28.78
N LYS A 56 13.07 2.49 27.77
CA LYS A 56 12.67 1.90 26.49
C LYS A 56 13.54 2.40 25.35
N LEU A 57 13.87 1.52 24.41
CA LEU A 57 14.64 1.89 23.21
C LEU A 57 13.90 2.93 22.36
N SER A 58 12.57 2.84 22.24
CA SER A 58 11.76 3.82 21.51
C SER A 58 11.99 5.24 22.01
N GLU A 59 12.01 5.46 23.32
CA GLU A 59 12.20 6.79 23.91
C GLU A 59 13.58 7.37 23.56
N LEU A 60 14.63 6.53 23.49
CA LEU A 60 15.96 6.98 23.06
C LEU A 60 16.00 7.28 21.55
N LEU A 61 15.26 6.53 20.75
CA LEU A 61 15.15 6.75 19.31
C LEU A 61 14.40 8.04 18.99
N ASP A 62 13.30 8.29 19.67
CA ASP A 62 12.46 9.48 19.51
C ASP A 62 13.20 10.76 19.89
N VAL A 63 14.04 10.69 20.93
CA VAL A 63 14.85 11.83 21.39
C VAL A 63 16.17 11.96 20.60
N GLY A 64 16.53 10.96 19.78
CA GLY A 64 17.75 10.98 18.97
C GLY A 64 19.05 10.79 19.77
N TYR A 65 19.00 10.14 20.93
CA TYR A 65 20.17 9.93 21.79
C TYR A 65 20.94 8.64 21.44
N TYR A 66 21.40 8.56 20.20
CA TYR A 66 22.03 7.37 19.62
C TYR A 66 23.27 6.87 20.38
N SER A 67 24.08 7.77 20.93
CA SER A 67 25.25 7.42 21.74
C SER A 67 24.88 6.68 23.04
N LEU A 68 23.71 6.95 23.62
CA LEU A 68 23.26 6.29 24.86
C LEU A 68 22.72 4.88 24.60
N ILE A 69 22.30 4.59 23.36
CA ILE A 69 21.71 3.29 23.01
C ILE A 69 22.71 2.16 23.26
N LEU A 70 23.96 2.27 22.78
CA LEU A 70 24.97 1.22 22.99
C LEU A 70 25.29 1.00 24.45
N ASP A 71 25.50 2.08 25.22
CA ASP A 71 25.80 1.98 26.64
C ASP A 71 24.67 1.27 27.40
N ARG A 72 23.42 1.58 27.05
CA ARG A 72 22.22 1.01 27.68
C ARG A 72 21.96 -0.43 27.28
N ILE A 73 22.22 -0.79 26.03
CA ILE A 73 22.12 -2.17 25.53
C ILE A 73 23.20 -3.03 26.19
N LYS A 74 24.45 -2.54 26.27
CA LYS A 74 25.56 -3.25 26.91
C LYS A 74 25.33 -3.44 28.41
N SER A 75 24.73 -2.47 29.09
CA SER A 75 24.40 -2.60 30.51
C SER A 75 23.16 -3.45 30.80
N GLY A 76 22.42 -3.89 29.76
CA GLY A 76 21.17 -4.64 29.91
C GLY A 76 20.01 -3.82 30.52
N SER A 77 20.16 -2.50 30.62
CA SER A 77 19.22 -1.63 31.34
C SER A 77 18.12 -1.01 30.47
N ILE A 78 17.90 -1.55 29.26
CA ILE A 78 16.93 -1.05 28.31
C ILE A 78 16.02 -2.17 27.80
N SER A 79 14.72 -1.91 27.86
CA SER A 79 13.69 -2.73 27.25
C SER A 79 13.66 -2.47 25.75
N ILE A 80 13.80 -3.54 24.97
CA ILE A 80 13.78 -3.51 23.50
C ILE A 80 12.54 -4.32 23.07
N THR A 81 11.55 -3.65 22.48
CA THR A 81 10.37 -4.31 21.90
C THR A 81 10.55 -4.52 20.40
N ASN A 82 9.73 -5.39 19.79
CA ASN A 82 9.75 -5.63 18.34
C ASN A 82 9.50 -4.33 17.53
N ASP A 83 8.60 -3.46 18.00
CA ASP A 83 8.35 -2.17 17.36
C ASP A 83 9.56 -1.23 17.44
N CYS A 84 10.32 -1.28 18.54
CA CYS A 84 11.56 -0.55 18.65
C CYS A 84 12.58 -1.03 17.60
N ILE A 85 12.62 -2.33 17.30
CA ILE A 85 13.52 -2.89 16.28
C ILE A 85 13.10 -2.45 14.89
N ARG A 86 11.80 -2.47 14.56
CA ARG A 86 11.31 -1.92 13.28
C ARG A 86 11.71 -0.45 13.14
N THR A 87 11.52 0.34 14.19
CA THR A 87 11.89 1.77 14.22
C THR A 87 13.40 1.95 14.09
N LEU A 88 14.21 1.14 14.78
CA LEU A 88 15.67 1.12 14.69
C LEU A 88 16.13 0.85 13.24
N VAL A 89 15.53 -0.15 12.59
CA VAL A 89 15.83 -0.54 11.21
C VAL A 89 15.42 0.54 10.20
N LYS A 90 14.30 1.23 10.42
CA LYS A 90 13.82 2.30 9.54
C LYS A 90 14.53 3.64 9.75
N SER A 91 15.14 3.85 10.91
CA SER A 91 15.69 5.16 11.28
C SER A 91 16.91 5.52 10.41
N SER A 92 16.79 6.61 9.66
CA SER A 92 17.89 7.18 8.86
C SER A 92 18.96 7.90 9.69
N LEU A 93 18.63 8.21 10.94
CA LEU A 93 19.50 8.96 11.86
C LEU A 93 20.53 8.06 12.55
N ILE A 94 20.38 6.75 12.46
CA ILE A 94 21.31 5.77 13.02
C ILE A 94 22.39 5.46 11.98
N SER A 95 23.65 5.69 12.32
CA SER A 95 24.75 5.26 11.45
C SER A 95 24.78 3.73 11.32
N ASP A 96 25.12 3.20 10.15
CA ASP A 96 25.18 1.74 9.93
C ASP A 96 26.15 1.03 10.88
N GLN A 97 27.24 1.68 11.30
CA GLN A 97 28.16 1.15 12.32
C GLN A 97 27.50 0.96 13.70
N LEU A 98 26.68 1.93 14.11
CA LEU A 98 25.90 1.83 15.35
C LEU A 98 24.85 0.73 15.23
N PHE A 99 24.14 0.68 14.11
CA PHE A 99 23.17 -0.37 13.82
C PHE A 99 23.80 -1.76 13.87
N GLU A 100 24.93 -1.96 13.20
CA GLU A 100 25.69 -3.21 13.20
C GLU A 100 26.12 -3.59 14.63
N SER A 101 26.61 -2.63 15.42
CA SER A 101 26.96 -2.89 16.82
C SER A 101 25.76 -3.36 17.66
N ILE A 102 24.57 -2.78 17.44
CA ILE A 102 23.33 -3.20 18.11
C ILE A 102 22.91 -4.59 17.62
N TYR A 103 22.98 -4.81 16.32
CA TYR A 103 22.67 -6.08 15.68
C TYR A 103 23.54 -7.21 16.22
N GLN A 104 24.86 -7.02 16.30
CA GLN A 104 25.79 -8.02 16.85
C GLN A 104 25.48 -8.35 18.32
N LEU A 105 25.09 -7.36 19.13
CA LEU A 105 24.73 -7.57 20.54
C LEU A 105 23.38 -8.27 20.74
N LYS A 106 22.45 -8.12 19.80
CA LYS A 106 21.04 -8.54 19.93
C LYS A 106 20.51 -9.26 18.70
N GLN A 107 21.36 -10.03 18.02
CA GLN A 107 21.05 -10.67 16.74
C GLN A 107 19.76 -11.50 16.78
N TRP A 108 19.53 -12.22 17.88
CA TRP A 108 18.33 -13.03 18.13
C TRP A 108 17.02 -12.24 18.09
N MET A 109 17.05 -10.91 18.22
CA MET A 109 15.86 -10.07 18.13
C MET A 109 15.52 -9.66 16.68
N PHE A 110 16.47 -9.81 15.75
CA PHE A 110 16.30 -9.48 14.34
C PHE A 110 15.80 -10.70 13.56
N VAL A 111 14.71 -11.27 14.05
CA VAL A 111 14.14 -12.53 13.56
C VAL A 111 12.96 -12.36 12.60
N ASN A 112 12.34 -11.19 12.56
CA ASN A 112 11.18 -11.00 11.71
C ASN A 112 11.59 -10.70 10.25
N GLU A 113 11.02 -11.42 9.27
CA GLU A 113 11.22 -11.17 7.83
C GLU A 113 10.86 -9.73 7.42
N ASP A 114 9.87 -9.15 8.08
CA ASP A 114 9.45 -7.76 7.85
C ASP A 114 10.58 -6.76 8.07
N LEU A 115 11.61 -7.12 8.84
CA LEU A 115 12.76 -6.25 9.09
C LEU A 115 13.60 -6.05 7.82
N LEU A 116 13.65 -7.05 6.93
CA LEU A 116 14.30 -6.87 5.64
C LEU A 116 13.50 -5.86 4.78
N PHE A 117 12.17 -5.91 4.81
CA PHE A 117 11.32 -4.92 4.12
C PHE A 117 11.50 -3.52 4.73
N CYS A 118 11.59 -3.43 6.05
CA CYS A 118 11.89 -2.17 6.74
C CYS A 118 13.28 -1.62 6.37
N ALA A 119 14.29 -2.48 6.21
CA ALA A 119 15.63 -2.06 5.81
C ALA A 119 15.64 -1.55 4.36
N VAL A 120 14.89 -2.20 3.49
CA VAL A 120 14.67 -1.73 2.11
C VAL A 120 13.99 -0.35 2.12
N GLU A 121 12.88 -0.19 2.86
CA GLU A 121 12.18 1.10 2.98
C GLU A 121 13.06 2.23 3.50
N SER A 122 14.02 1.90 4.38
CA SER A 122 14.95 2.87 4.96
C SER A 122 16.00 3.40 3.98
N GLY A 123 16.23 2.71 2.86
CA GLY A 123 17.28 3.05 1.89
C GLY A 123 18.71 2.70 2.33
N HIS A 124 18.90 2.03 3.47
CA HIS A 124 20.23 1.65 3.96
C HIS A 124 20.70 0.30 3.39
N LEU A 125 21.52 0.35 2.34
CA LEU A 125 22.06 -0.84 1.67
C LEU A 125 22.82 -1.78 2.63
N GLU A 126 23.62 -1.25 3.56
CA GLU A 126 24.41 -2.07 4.49
C GLU A 126 23.53 -2.90 5.44
N ARG A 127 22.38 -2.35 5.86
CA ARG A 127 21.40 -3.09 6.67
C ARG A 127 20.76 -4.22 5.87
N VAL A 128 20.45 -3.97 4.59
CA VAL A 128 19.93 -4.99 3.69
C VAL A 128 20.97 -6.09 3.45
N LYS A 129 22.25 -5.75 3.23
CA LYS A 129 23.35 -6.72 3.11
C LYS A 129 23.44 -7.62 4.33
N LEU A 130 23.43 -7.01 5.51
CA LEU A 130 23.54 -7.69 6.78
C LEU A 130 22.36 -8.66 7.01
N PHE A 131 21.11 -8.23 6.77
CA PHE A 131 19.95 -9.12 6.84
C PHE A 131 19.90 -10.17 5.73
N ALA A 132 20.39 -9.85 4.53
CA ALA A 132 20.47 -10.80 3.41
C ALA A 132 21.57 -11.86 3.58
N GLN A 133 22.51 -11.66 4.50
CA GLN A 133 23.56 -12.64 4.84
C GLN A 133 23.23 -13.44 6.11
N GLN A 134 22.20 -13.03 6.84
CA GLN A 134 21.81 -13.64 8.11
C GLN A 134 21.32 -15.08 7.91
N SER A 135 22.00 -16.04 8.53
CA SER A 135 21.67 -17.46 8.48
C SER A 135 20.47 -17.87 9.36
N TYR A 136 19.99 -16.96 10.21
CA TYR A 136 18.88 -17.21 11.14
C TYR A 136 18.11 -15.93 11.48
N PRO A 137 16.77 -15.90 11.37
CA PRO A 137 15.89 -17.02 11.15
C PRO A 137 15.55 -17.19 9.68
N VAL A 138 15.18 -18.42 9.40
CA VAL A 138 15.13 -19.04 8.10
C VAL A 138 13.90 -18.58 7.34
N ILE A 139 14.00 -17.46 6.63
CA ILE A 139 13.07 -17.14 5.54
C ILE A 139 13.81 -16.88 4.20
N GLN A 140 15.14 -16.84 4.22
CA GLN A 140 15.96 -16.82 3.01
C GLN A 140 15.83 -18.07 2.12
N SER A 141 15.17 -19.15 2.56
CA SER A 141 14.91 -20.32 1.71
C SER A 141 13.62 -20.21 0.89
N ARG A 142 12.71 -19.27 1.20
CA ARG A 142 11.49 -19.10 0.41
C ARG A 142 11.76 -18.18 -0.76
N GLN A 143 11.90 -18.79 -1.93
CA GLN A 143 12.10 -18.12 -3.22
C GLN A 143 11.10 -16.97 -3.46
N THR A 144 9.86 -17.11 -2.98
CA THR A 144 8.82 -16.08 -3.04
C THR A 144 9.19 -14.81 -2.27
N VAL A 145 9.81 -14.92 -1.09
CA VAL A 145 10.19 -13.77 -0.26
C VAL A 145 11.34 -13.00 -0.91
N LYS A 146 12.31 -13.70 -1.53
CA LYS A 146 13.40 -13.08 -2.30
C LYS A 146 12.88 -12.23 -3.47
N ILE A 147 11.88 -12.70 -4.20
CA ILE A 147 11.27 -11.94 -5.29
C ILE A 147 10.46 -10.76 -4.75
N SER A 148 9.65 -10.99 -3.71
CA SER A 148 8.85 -9.95 -3.07
C SER A 148 9.70 -8.81 -2.53
N ILE A 149 10.87 -9.10 -1.94
CA ILE A 149 11.75 -8.07 -1.39
C ILE A 149 12.42 -7.22 -2.47
N ALA A 150 12.83 -7.83 -3.58
CA ALA A 150 13.34 -7.09 -4.73
C ALA A 150 12.23 -6.21 -5.33
N HIS A 151 11.02 -6.75 -5.50
CA HIS A 151 9.89 -5.96 -5.97
C HIS A 151 9.58 -4.78 -5.04
N HIS A 152 9.64 -4.99 -3.73
CA HIS A 152 9.48 -3.92 -2.73
C HIS A 152 10.56 -2.84 -2.84
N ALA A 153 11.83 -3.24 -3.05
CA ALA A 153 12.93 -2.29 -3.25
C ALA A 153 12.69 -1.40 -4.48
N TRP A 154 12.17 -1.97 -5.56
CA TRP A 154 11.78 -1.21 -6.74
C TRP A 154 10.62 -0.25 -6.45
N GLN A 155 9.59 -0.71 -5.72
CA GLN A 155 8.45 0.12 -5.30
C GLN A 155 8.86 1.30 -4.42
N CYS A 156 9.84 1.10 -3.54
CA CYS A 156 10.41 2.15 -2.70
C CYS A 156 11.43 3.05 -3.42
N LEU A 157 11.67 2.84 -4.72
CA LEU A 157 12.65 3.56 -5.54
C LEU A 157 14.10 3.41 -5.05
N GLN A 158 14.40 2.28 -4.39
CA GLN A 158 15.72 1.96 -3.85
C GLN A 158 16.51 1.11 -4.83
N PHE A 159 16.91 1.70 -5.94
CA PHE A 159 17.50 0.99 -7.08
C PHE A 159 18.83 0.29 -6.76
N GLU A 160 19.67 0.90 -5.90
CA GLU A 160 20.93 0.29 -5.47
C GLU A 160 20.67 -1.00 -4.69
N ILE A 161 19.68 -0.97 -3.78
CA ILE A 161 19.21 -2.12 -3.01
C ILE A 161 18.61 -3.18 -3.92
N TYR A 162 17.78 -2.79 -4.89
CA TYR A 162 17.22 -3.69 -5.89
C TYR A 162 18.32 -4.45 -6.64
N ASN A 163 19.31 -3.73 -7.16
CA ASN A 163 20.42 -4.32 -7.91
C ASN A 163 21.23 -5.29 -7.04
N TYR A 164 21.46 -4.95 -5.77
CA TYR A 164 22.10 -5.85 -4.81
C TYR A 164 21.28 -7.14 -4.61
N LEU A 165 19.98 -7.02 -4.33
CA LEU A 165 19.08 -8.15 -4.09
C LEU A 165 19.01 -9.09 -5.30
N VAL A 166 18.83 -8.55 -6.52
CA VAL A 166 18.81 -9.34 -7.76
C VAL A 166 20.15 -10.05 -7.98
N LYS A 167 21.27 -9.35 -7.76
CA LYS A 167 22.61 -9.88 -8.04
C LYS A 167 23.07 -10.93 -7.03
N HIS A 168 22.74 -10.77 -5.76
CA HIS A 168 23.33 -11.55 -4.66
C HIS A 168 22.34 -12.44 -3.92
N VAL A 169 21.06 -12.10 -3.88
CA VAL A 169 20.05 -12.83 -3.09
C VAL A 169 19.18 -13.72 -3.98
N CYS A 170 18.75 -13.21 -5.15
CA CYS A 170 17.82 -13.90 -6.04
C CYS A 170 18.47 -14.94 -6.96
N LYS A 171 19.80 -15.09 -6.96
CA LYS A 171 20.49 -16.11 -7.78
C LYS A 171 20.47 -17.47 -7.08
N ASP A 172 19.46 -18.28 -7.37
CA ASP A 172 19.50 -19.71 -7.06
C ASP A 172 19.80 -20.50 -8.36
N ASN A 173 20.77 -21.42 -8.31
CA ASN A 173 21.07 -22.43 -9.36
C ASN A 173 21.56 -21.95 -10.74
N GLY A 174 22.04 -20.70 -10.88
CA GLY A 174 22.68 -20.24 -12.12
C GLY A 174 21.72 -19.78 -13.22
N GLU A 175 20.41 -19.89 -13.01
CA GLU A 175 19.41 -19.21 -13.83
C GLU A 175 19.14 -17.82 -13.23
N ALA A 176 19.26 -16.78 -14.06
CA ALA A 176 18.92 -15.42 -13.66
C ALA A 176 17.41 -15.35 -13.43
N MET A 177 17.01 -15.53 -12.16
CA MET A 177 15.63 -15.35 -11.74
C MET A 177 15.14 -13.97 -12.12
N GLY A 178 13.97 -13.98 -12.79
CA GLY A 178 13.43 -12.89 -13.58
C GLY A 178 13.64 -11.52 -12.98
N ASP A 179 14.53 -10.76 -13.60
CA ASP A 179 14.49 -9.31 -13.55
C ASP A 179 13.05 -8.86 -13.79
N LEU A 180 12.60 -7.82 -13.07
CA LEU A 180 11.24 -7.33 -13.28
C LEU A 180 11.08 -7.00 -14.76
N SER A 181 9.98 -7.46 -15.38
CA SER A 181 9.74 -7.17 -16.78
C SER A 181 9.83 -5.65 -17.01
N PRO A 182 10.34 -5.18 -18.16
CA PRO A 182 10.41 -3.74 -18.44
C PRO A 182 9.07 -3.03 -18.25
N GLY A 183 7.94 -3.69 -18.56
CA GLY A 183 6.60 -3.18 -18.31
C GLY A 183 6.26 -3.04 -16.82
N SER A 184 6.62 -4.04 -15.99
CA SER A 184 6.45 -3.98 -14.54
C SER A 184 7.30 -2.88 -13.91
N LYS A 185 8.57 -2.76 -14.32
CA LYS A 185 9.47 -1.69 -13.89
C LYS A 185 8.90 -0.31 -14.19
N SER A 186 8.41 -0.13 -15.43
CA SER A 186 7.82 1.11 -15.91
C SER A 186 6.58 1.50 -15.11
N LYS A 187 5.64 0.57 -14.93
CA LYS A 187 4.40 0.81 -14.18
C LYS A 187 4.67 1.21 -12.73
N LEU A 188 5.53 0.47 -12.04
CA LEU A 188 5.86 0.74 -10.64
C LEU A 188 6.61 2.07 -10.45
N LEU A 189 7.47 2.44 -11.41
CA LEU A 189 8.16 3.73 -11.40
C LEU A 189 7.15 4.88 -11.50
N LEU A 190 6.16 4.76 -12.38
CA LEU A 190 5.12 5.79 -12.55
C LEU A 190 4.22 5.91 -11.33
N ASP A 191 3.84 4.78 -10.74
CA ASP A 191 3.00 4.76 -9.53
C ASP A 191 3.68 5.47 -8.34
N ASN A 192 5.02 5.57 -8.35
CA ASN A 192 5.81 6.15 -7.26
C ASN A 192 6.57 7.44 -7.63
N ILE A 193 6.48 7.92 -8.87
CA ILE A 193 7.31 9.04 -9.36
C ILE A 193 7.10 10.33 -8.56
N SER A 194 5.90 10.54 -8.02
CA SER A 194 5.54 11.67 -7.17
C SER A 194 6.33 11.72 -5.84
N LYS A 195 7.00 10.63 -5.47
CA LYS A 195 7.83 10.52 -4.26
C LYS A 195 9.31 10.83 -4.50
N LEU A 196 9.74 11.07 -5.74
CA LEU A 196 11.13 11.45 -6.03
C LEU A 196 11.41 12.89 -5.57
N GLU A 197 12.29 13.05 -4.58
CA GLU A 197 12.75 14.37 -4.13
C GLU A 197 13.80 14.99 -5.08
N ASN A 198 14.51 14.16 -5.87
CA ASN A 198 15.54 14.60 -6.79
C ASN A 198 15.42 13.89 -8.16
N PHE A 199 15.26 14.69 -9.22
CA PHE A 199 15.12 14.21 -10.61
C PHE A 199 16.45 14.01 -11.33
N ASP A 200 17.57 14.53 -10.81
CA ASP A 200 18.89 14.43 -11.47
C ASP A 200 19.32 12.95 -11.61
N TYR A 201 18.98 12.12 -10.63
CA TYR A 201 19.23 10.67 -10.68
C TYR A 201 18.36 9.95 -11.71
N LEU A 202 17.10 10.41 -11.91
CA LEU A 202 16.24 9.92 -12.98
C LEU A 202 16.81 10.30 -14.35
N TYR A 203 17.36 11.51 -14.48
CA TYR A 203 18.04 11.95 -15.70
C TYR A 203 19.27 11.10 -16.01
N GLU A 204 20.14 10.81 -15.04
CA GLU A 204 21.30 9.93 -15.24
C GLU A 204 20.89 8.53 -15.72
N ILE A 205 19.82 7.95 -15.15
CA ILE A 205 19.28 6.65 -15.58
C ILE A 205 18.72 6.71 -17.02
N LEU A 206 18.06 7.81 -17.39
CA LEU A 206 17.46 7.99 -18.71
C LEU A 206 18.48 8.34 -19.81
N ASP A 207 19.61 8.96 -19.43
CA ASP A 207 20.70 9.39 -20.32
C ASP A 207 21.72 8.26 -20.54
N ALA A 208 21.93 7.39 -19.55
CA ALA A 208 22.88 6.27 -19.63
C ALA A 208 22.50 5.16 -20.63
N SER A 209 21.29 5.18 -21.22
CA SER A 209 20.91 4.17 -22.23
C SER A 209 20.11 4.77 -23.39
N PRO A 210 20.79 5.39 -24.39
CA PRO A 210 20.13 5.99 -25.55
C PRO A 210 19.48 4.95 -26.49
N ASN A 211 19.85 3.67 -26.38
CA ASN A 211 19.39 2.59 -27.28
C ASN A 211 18.62 1.46 -26.55
N ASP A 212 18.24 1.62 -25.28
CA ASP A 212 17.44 0.60 -24.59
C ASP A 212 15.96 0.69 -24.96
N ASN A 213 15.47 -0.35 -25.64
CA ASN A 213 14.03 -0.57 -25.84
C ASN A 213 13.25 -0.71 -24.52
N THR A 214 13.94 -0.89 -23.38
CA THR A 214 13.32 -0.98 -22.05
C THR A 214 13.01 0.38 -21.41
N LEU A 215 13.73 1.45 -21.78
CA LEU A 215 13.53 2.81 -21.25
C LEU A 215 12.62 3.69 -22.13
N TYR A 216 12.39 3.30 -23.38
CA TYR A 216 11.46 3.97 -24.28
C TYR A 216 10.02 4.05 -23.72
N PRO A 217 9.43 2.98 -23.13
CA PRO A 217 8.14 3.07 -22.46
C PRO A 217 8.14 4.04 -21.27
N ILE A 218 9.25 4.10 -20.53
CA ILE A 218 9.42 5.02 -19.39
C ILE A 218 9.45 6.47 -19.86
N LYS A 219 10.21 6.78 -20.92
CA LYS A 219 10.25 8.11 -21.57
C LYS A 219 8.86 8.53 -22.09
N LEU A 220 8.13 7.59 -22.70
CA LEU A 220 6.77 7.82 -23.21
C LEU A 220 5.76 8.03 -22.06
N LEU A 221 5.87 7.28 -20.97
CA LEU A 221 4.96 7.38 -19.82
C LEU A 221 5.24 8.61 -18.94
N LEU A 222 6.48 9.08 -18.89
CA LEU A 222 6.85 10.37 -18.28
C LEU A 222 6.19 11.54 -19.02
N LEU A 223 6.16 11.50 -20.35
CA LEU A 223 5.42 12.47 -21.17
C LEU A 223 3.90 12.38 -20.94
N GLN A 224 3.37 11.17 -20.77
CA GLN A 224 1.95 10.92 -20.45
C GLN A 224 1.55 11.34 -19.03
N SER A 225 2.50 11.57 -18.12
CA SER A 225 2.24 11.86 -16.69
C SER A 225 1.74 13.28 -16.38
N ASN A 226 1.25 14.02 -17.38
CA ASN A 226 0.52 15.29 -17.31
C ASN A 226 -0.77 15.28 -16.43
N ARG A 227 -1.02 14.22 -15.65
CA ARG A 227 -2.07 14.15 -14.63
C ARG A 227 -1.64 14.68 -13.25
N TYR A 228 -0.35 14.92 -13.03
CA TYR A 228 0.13 15.61 -11.83
C TYR A 228 0.50 17.04 -12.18
N LYS A 229 0.19 18.00 -11.29
CA LYS A 229 0.58 19.43 -11.35
C LYS A 229 2.11 19.62 -11.27
N VAL A 230 2.89 18.90 -12.07
CA VAL A 230 4.28 19.27 -12.34
C VAL A 230 4.21 20.53 -13.19
N SER A 231 4.61 21.61 -12.56
CA SER A 231 4.08 22.95 -12.78
C SER A 231 4.11 23.46 -14.23
N LYS A 232 3.06 24.21 -14.58
CA LYS A 232 3.01 25.20 -15.67
C LYS A 232 4.27 26.09 -15.74
N GLU A 233 4.97 26.26 -14.62
CA GLU A 233 6.24 27.01 -14.54
C GLU A 233 7.43 26.29 -15.17
N LEU A 234 7.44 24.95 -15.23
CA LEU A 234 8.54 24.16 -15.82
C LEU A 234 8.59 24.29 -17.35
N LEU A 235 7.42 24.32 -17.99
CA LEU A 235 7.28 24.54 -19.44
C LEU A 235 7.42 26.03 -19.84
N VAL A 236 7.21 26.96 -18.91
CA VAL A 236 7.30 28.41 -19.15
C VAL A 236 8.70 28.96 -18.84
N LYS A 237 9.45 28.39 -17.88
CA LYS A 237 10.79 28.90 -17.48
C LYS A 237 11.95 28.41 -18.34
N VAL A 238 11.81 27.30 -19.07
CA VAL A 238 12.84 26.79 -19.98
C VAL A 238 12.19 26.64 -21.34
N ASN A 239 12.80 27.22 -22.38
CA ASN A 239 12.40 27.10 -23.78
C ASN A 239 11.88 25.69 -24.11
N GLY A 240 10.58 25.43 -23.94
CA GLY A 240 10.01 24.08 -24.08
C GLY A 240 10.24 23.50 -25.47
N LEU A 241 10.37 24.38 -26.46
CA LEU A 241 10.77 24.03 -27.83
C LEU A 241 12.20 23.46 -27.91
N GLN A 242 13.17 24.00 -27.17
CA GLN A 242 14.56 23.53 -27.19
C GLN A 242 14.74 22.20 -26.44
N VAL A 243 13.94 21.96 -25.40
CA VAL A 243 13.91 20.67 -24.67
C VAL A 243 13.33 19.58 -25.56
N ILE A 244 12.20 19.85 -26.23
CA ILE A 244 11.57 18.91 -27.18
C ILE A 244 12.47 18.68 -28.40
N GLN A 245 13.13 19.72 -28.93
CA GLN A 245 14.09 19.60 -30.04
C GLN A 245 15.36 18.81 -29.69
N LYS A 246 15.80 18.84 -28.43
CA LYS A 246 16.94 18.04 -27.95
C LYS A 246 16.56 16.60 -27.59
N MET A 247 15.33 16.38 -27.11
CA MET A 247 14.80 15.03 -26.84
C MET A 247 14.44 14.27 -28.12
N PHE A 248 14.11 14.97 -29.22
CA PHE A 248 13.65 14.36 -30.47
C PHE A 248 14.20 15.12 -31.71
N PRO A 249 15.39 14.77 -32.25
CA PRO A 249 15.87 15.29 -33.53
C PRO A 249 15.11 14.64 -34.71
N PRO A 250 15.21 15.15 -35.96
CA PRO A 250 14.09 15.19 -36.93
C PRO A 250 13.58 13.78 -37.27
N PHE A 251 12.43 13.43 -36.70
CA PHE A 251 11.73 12.17 -36.94
C PHE A 251 10.31 12.45 -37.42
N GLU A 252 9.79 11.56 -38.26
CA GLU A 252 8.39 11.54 -38.67
C GLU A 252 7.49 11.45 -37.44
N PHE A 253 6.54 12.39 -37.32
CA PHE A 253 5.67 12.48 -36.16
C PHE A 253 4.78 11.24 -36.07
N SER A 254 4.93 10.47 -34.99
CA SER A 254 4.04 9.34 -34.69
C SER A 254 2.70 9.83 -34.15
N ASP A 255 1.67 8.99 -34.25
CA ASP A 255 0.28 9.25 -33.81
C ASP A 255 0.19 9.77 -32.36
N GLN A 256 1.12 9.36 -31.49
CA GLN A 256 1.19 9.75 -30.07
C GLN A 256 1.73 11.17 -29.85
N PHE A 257 2.55 11.71 -30.77
CA PHE A 257 3.06 13.08 -30.66
C PHE A 257 1.96 14.10 -30.96
N ILE A 258 1.14 13.80 -31.97
CA ILE A 258 -0.02 14.62 -32.33
C ILE A 258 -1.01 14.67 -31.15
N GLU A 259 -1.27 13.54 -30.49
CA GLU A 259 -2.11 13.44 -29.29
C GLU A 259 -1.65 14.38 -28.16
N HIS A 260 -0.35 14.45 -27.88
CA HIS A 260 0.19 15.33 -26.83
C HIS A 260 0.15 16.81 -27.16
N LEU A 261 0.32 17.17 -28.44
CA LEU A 261 0.22 18.56 -28.87
C LEU A 261 -1.19 19.12 -28.59
N PHE A 262 -2.22 18.30 -28.76
CA PHE A 262 -3.61 18.64 -28.45
C PHE A 262 -3.99 18.59 -26.96
N GLN A 263 -3.17 18.03 -26.06
CA GLN A 263 -3.46 18.04 -24.62
C GLN A 263 -3.03 19.35 -23.92
N SER A 264 -2.19 20.17 -24.56
CA SER A 264 -1.57 21.37 -23.98
C SER A 264 -2.29 22.72 -24.26
N LEU A 265 -3.55 22.67 -24.70
CA LEU A 265 -4.27 23.76 -25.38
C LEU A 265 -4.76 24.90 -24.45
N GLU A 266 -4.01 26.01 -24.33
CA GLU A 266 -4.55 27.33 -23.92
C GLU A 266 -4.20 28.50 -24.89
N CYS A 267 -3.33 28.32 -25.90
CA CYS A 267 -2.88 29.44 -26.75
C CYS A 267 -3.31 29.31 -28.23
N SER A 268 -4.41 29.94 -28.64
CA SER A 268 -5.00 29.85 -30.00
C SER A 268 -4.03 30.18 -31.15
N GLU A 269 -3.10 31.10 -30.96
CA GLU A 269 -2.14 31.55 -31.98
C GLU A 269 -1.01 30.53 -32.24
N TYR A 270 -0.61 29.79 -31.21
CA TYR A 270 0.41 28.72 -31.31
C TYR A 270 -0.11 27.53 -32.14
N HIS A 271 -1.39 27.18 -31.99
CA HIS A 271 -2.02 26.07 -32.71
C HIS A 271 -2.13 26.32 -34.21
N LEU A 272 -2.48 27.53 -34.63
CA LEU A 272 -2.56 27.88 -36.05
C LEU A 272 -1.18 27.80 -36.72
N LYS A 273 -0.11 28.20 -36.03
CA LYS A 273 1.27 28.12 -36.54
C LYS A 273 1.79 26.68 -36.62
N VAL A 274 1.39 25.81 -35.69
CA VAL A 274 1.74 24.37 -35.74
C VAL A 274 0.96 23.66 -36.85
N LEU A 275 -0.34 23.94 -37.00
CA LEU A 275 -1.17 23.36 -38.06
C LEU A 275 -0.74 23.84 -39.46
N ASP A 276 -0.38 25.12 -39.60
CA ASP A 276 0.19 25.68 -40.84
C ASP A 276 1.49 24.96 -41.24
N LYS A 277 2.32 24.58 -40.26
CA LYS A 277 3.54 23.79 -40.49
C LYS A 277 3.31 22.30 -40.75
N ILE A 278 2.36 21.68 -40.06
CA ILE A 278 1.99 20.26 -40.24
C ILE A 278 1.32 20.05 -41.59
N ALA A 279 0.45 20.97 -41.98
CA ALA A 279 -0.46 20.79 -43.10
C ALA A 279 -0.05 21.58 -44.35
N LYS A 280 1.26 21.66 -44.66
CA LYS A 280 1.83 22.30 -45.86
C LYS A 280 0.84 22.26 -47.04
N GLY A 281 0.09 23.35 -47.29
CA GLY A 281 -0.91 23.42 -48.37
C GLY A 281 -2.40 23.54 -48.00
N LEU A 282 -2.81 23.73 -46.73
CA LEU A 282 -4.21 24.06 -46.41
C LEU A 282 -4.53 25.53 -46.73
N PRO A 283 -5.54 25.84 -47.58
CA PRO A 283 -5.92 27.22 -47.91
C PRO A 283 -6.78 27.83 -46.80
N LEU A 284 -6.13 28.32 -45.74
CA LEU A 284 -6.79 28.80 -44.52
C LEU A 284 -7.80 29.92 -44.80
N ASP A 285 -7.48 30.84 -45.71
CA ASP A 285 -8.36 31.96 -46.09
C ASP A 285 -9.60 31.49 -46.84
N THR A 286 -9.47 30.47 -47.69
CA THR A 286 -10.61 29.84 -48.38
C THR A 286 -11.54 29.17 -47.38
N MET A 287 -10.99 28.46 -46.39
CA MET A 287 -11.80 27.82 -45.34
C MET A 287 -12.52 28.83 -44.44
N LYS A 288 -11.86 29.95 -44.10
CA LYS A 288 -12.52 31.07 -43.38
C LYS A 288 -13.72 31.61 -44.15
N LYS A 289 -13.56 31.79 -45.47
CA LYS A 289 -14.64 32.27 -46.35
C LYS A 289 -15.81 31.27 -46.42
N GLU A 290 -15.53 29.98 -46.57
CA GLU A 290 -16.54 28.92 -46.56
C GLU A 290 -17.33 28.88 -45.24
N ILE A 291 -16.65 29.00 -44.10
CA ILE A 291 -17.30 28.94 -42.78
C ILE A 291 -18.24 30.12 -42.58
N LYS A 292 -17.82 31.33 -42.96
CA LYS A 292 -18.69 32.52 -42.93
C LYS A 292 -19.91 32.36 -43.84
N GLN A 293 -19.73 31.75 -45.01
CA GLN A 293 -20.84 31.46 -45.91
C GLN A 293 -21.81 30.42 -45.30
N SER A 294 -21.31 29.31 -44.76
CA SER A 294 -22.14 28.28 -44.11
C SER A 294 -22.88 28.80 -42.87
N LEU A 295 -22.27 29.72 -42.12
CA LEU A 295 -22.91 30.45 -41.02
C LEU A 295 -24.09 31.27 -41.51
N SER A 296 -23.91 32.04 -42.59
CA SER A 296 -24.99 32.82 -43.19
C SER A 296 -26.14 31.93 -43.67
N GLU A 297 -25.84 30.80 -44.31
CA GLU A 297 -26.84 29.83 -44.81
C GLU A 297 -27.58 29.13 -43.67
N SER A 298 -26.89 28.78 -42.58
CA SER A 298 -27.52 28.15 -41.41
C SER A 298 -28.48 29.12 -40.70
N LEU A 299 -28.12 30.40 -40.65
CA LEU A 299 -28.93 31.47 -40.07
C LEU A 299 -30.21 31.71 -40.89
N GLU A 300 -30.11 31.64 -42.22
CA GLU A 300 -31.27 31.60 -43.14
C GLU A 300 -32.16 30.38 -42.89
N THR A 301 -31.59 29.18 -42.73
CA THR A 301 -32.36 27.96 -42.44
C THR A 301 -33.11 28.05 -41.10
N LEU A 302 -32.47 28.55 -40.04
CA LEU A 302 -33.13 28.73 -38.73
C LEU A 302 -34.30 29.73 -38.79
N LYS A 303 -34.18 30.79 -39.61
CA LYS A 303 -35.30 31.70 -39.89
C LYS A 303 -36.48 31.00 -40.56
N ARG A 304 -36.23 30.02 -41.45
CA ARG A 304 -37.30 29.22 -42.09
C ARG A 304 -38.05 28.33 -41.09
N PHE A 305 -37.38 27.87 -40.03
CA PHE A 305 -38.00 27.13 -38.93
C PHE A 305 -38.68 28.04 -37.88
N ASN A 306 -38.75 29.34 -38.14
CA ASN A 306 -39.40 30.32 -37.26
C ASN A 306 -38.77 30.42 -35.85
N ILE A 307 -37.49 30.07 -35.73
CA ILE A 307 -36.74 30.13 -34.48
C ILE A 307 -36.25 31.58 -34.29
N LYS A 308 -36.75 32.26 -33.25
CA LYS A 308 -36.26 33.61 -32.88
C LYS A 308 -34.88 33.48 -32.23
N LEU A 309 -33.86 34.07 -32.85
CA LEU A 309 -32.50 34.12 -32.32
C LEU A 309 -32.29 35.43 -31.53
N GLU A 310 -31.85 35.31 -30.27
CA GLU A 310 -31.36 36.47 -29.52
C GLU A 310 -30.00 36.91 -30.05
N GLN A 311 -29.74 38.23 -30.04
CA GLN A 311 -28.48 38.82 -30.51
C GLN A 311 -27.25 38.28 -29.75
N SER A 312 -27.43 37.92 -28.47
CA SER A 312 -26.44 37.30 -27.60
C SER A 312 -25.87 35.98 -28.14
N VAL A 313 -26.61 35.28 -29.00
CA VAL A 313 -26.19 34.02 -29.62
C VAL A 313 -25.10 34.24 -30.68
N LEU A 314 -24.95 35.47 -31.18
CA LEU A 314 -23.92 35.85 -32.15
C LEU A 314 -22.61 36.31 -31.49
N ASP A 315 -22.61 36.59 -30.19
CA ASP A 315 -21.45 37.15 -29.48
C ASP A 315 -20.29 36.15 -29.28
N HIS A 316 -20.47 34.88 -29.66
CA HIS A 316 -19.42 33.84 -29.62
C HIS A 316 -18.95 33.42 -31.00
N GLN A 317 -19.32 34.17 -32.04
CA GLN A 317 -19.06 33.82 -33.43
C GLN A 317 -17.55 33.62 -33.73
N GLU A 318 -16.66 34.42 -33.15
CA GLU A 318 -15.21 34.26 -33.38
C GLU A 318 -14.65 32.96 -32.78
N SER A 319 -15.09 32.58 -31.58
CA SER A 319 -14.69 31.33 -30.93
C SER A 319 -15.25 30.13 -31.70
N PHE A 320 -16.50 30.21 -32.16
CA PHE A 320 -17.10 29.17 -32.97
C PHE A 320 -16.43 29.04 -34.34
N GLU A 321 -16.17 30.14 -35.05
CA GLU A 321 -15.44 30.16 -36.32
C GLU A 321 -14.05 29.51 -36.16
N PHE A 322 -13.36 29.79 -35.06
CA PHE A 322 -12.08 29.16 -34.72
C PHE A 322 -12.20 27.64 -34.53
N TYR A 323 -13.18 27.17 -33.75
CA TYR A 323 -13.37 25.72 -33.56
C TYR A 323 -13.81 25.02 -34.84
N VAL A 324 -14.66 25.63 -35.67
CA VAL A 324 -15.05 25.05 -36.97
C VAL A 324 -13.88 24.98 -37.94
N LEU A 325 -13.00 26.00 -37.96
CA LEU A 325 -11.74 25.97 -38.73
C LEU A 325 -10.84 24.83 -38.26
N LEU A 326 -10.67 24.70 -36.94
CA LEU A 326 -9.85 23.65 -36.34
C LEU A 326 -10.42 22.27 -36.69
N PHE A 327 -11.75 22.12 -36.66
CA PHE A 327 -12.40 20.86 -37.02
C PHE A 327 -12.27 20.52 -38.51
N LYS A 328 -12.50 21.47 -39.42
CA LYS A 328 -12.33 21.23 -40.87
C LYS A 328 -10.88 20.88 -41.20
N ALA A 329 -9.91 21.56 -40.57
CA ALA A 329 -8.49 21.24 -40.72
C ALA A 329 -8.19 19.83 -40.17
N LEU A 330 -8.73 19.49 -39.00
CA LEU A 330 -8.63 18.15 -38.41
C LEU A 330 -9.22 17.10 -39.36
N VAL A 331 -10.47 17.21 -39.80
CA VAL A 331 -11.10 16.24 -40.70
C VAL A 331 -10.29 16.04 -41.98
N LYS A 332 -9.82 17.12 -42.62
CA LYS A 332 -8.96 17.01 -43.82
C LYS A 332 -7.65 16.25 -43.53
N THR A 333 -7.07 16.45 -42.35
CA THR A 333 -5.82 15.78 -41.94
C THR A 333 -6.07 14.34 -41.45
N LEU A 334 -7.24 14.08 -40.87
CA LEU A 334 -7.62 12.86 -40.16
C LEU A 334 -8.40 11.84 -41.00
N THR A 335 -8.80 12.16 -42.23
CA THR A 335 -9.40 11.17 -43.15
C THR A 335 -8.52 9.94 -43.40
N ARG A 336 -7.24 9.97 -42.99
CA ARG A 336 -6.32 8.82 -43.00
C ARG A 336 -6.20 8.05 -41.67
N TYR A 337 -6.76 8.55 -40.56
CA TYR A 337 -6.50 8.03 -39.21
C TYR A 337 -7.79 7.87 -38.39
N ARG A 338 -8.45 6.72 -38.56
CA ARG A 338 -9.70 6.33 -37.86
C ARG A 338 -9.61 6.27 -36.31
N PRO A 339 -8.48 5.88 -35.66
CA PRO A 339 -8.40 5.77 -34.20
C PRO A 339 -8.54 7.09 -33.44
N ILE A 340 -8.31 8.23 -34.10
CA ILE A 340 -8.29 9.54 -33.44
C ILE A 340 -9.69 9.99 -32.99
N PHE A 341 -10.75 9.51 -33.66
CA PHE A 341 -12.14 9.79 -33.27
C PHE A 341 -12.53 9.18 -31.91
N GLU A 342 -11.79 8.18 -31.43
CA GLU A 342 -12.04 7.52 -30.14
C GLU A 342 -11.25 8.15 -28.98
N MET A 343 -10.36 9.11 -29.26
CA MET A 343 -9.51 9.72 -28.25
C MET A 343 -10.28 10.73 -27.37
N ASN A 344 -9.98 10.74 -26.06
CA ASN A 344 -10.56 11.69 -25.10
C ASN A 344 -10.37 13.15 -25.50
N VAL A 345 -9.24 13.47 -26.15
CA VAL A 345 -8.91 14.83 -26.60
C VAL A 345 -9.86 15.30 -27.70
N TYR A 346 -10.23 14.39 -28.61
CA TYR A 346 -11.22 14.66 -29.64
C TYR A 346 -12.62 14.85 -29.02
N GLN A 347 -12.95 14.09 -27.98
CA GLN A 347 -14.19 14.27 -27.22
C GLN A 347 -14.21 15.65 -26.53
N ASP A 348 -13.12 16.05 -25.85
CA ASP A 348 -12.99 17.36 -25.22
C ASP A 348 -13.10 18.51 -26.22
N PHE A 349 -12.51 18.34 -27.41
CA PHE A 349 -12.68 19.28 -28.51
C PHE A 349 -14.15 19.37 -28.96
N CYS A 350 -14.81 18.23 -29.16
CA CYS A 350 -16.24 18.19 -29.53
C CYS A 350 -17.12 18.87 -28.46
N ILE A 351 -16.82 18.66 -27.18
CA ILE A 351 -17.50 19.33 -26.06
C ILE A 351 -17.35 20.84 -26.16
N LYS A 352 -16.12 21.34 -26.38
CA LYS A 352 -15.86 22.78 -26.54
C LYS A 352 -16.58 23.34 -27.77
N LEU A 353 -16.55 22.63 -28.89
CA LEU A 353 -17.27 23.01 -30.11
C LEU A 353 -18.79 23.11 -29.87
N ILE A 354 -19.41 22.12 -29.21
CA ILE A 354 -20.84 22.09 -28.90
C ILE A 354 -21.23 23.20 -27.93
N LYS A 355 -20.42 23.44 -26.89
CA LYS A 355 -20.67 24.53 -25.94
C LYS A 355 -20.55 25.91 -26.60
N SER A 356 -19.64 26.06 -27.56
CA SER A 356 -19.43 27.31 -28.28
C SER A 356 -20.33 27.52 -29.51
N SER A 357 -21.06 26.50 -29.97
CA SER A 357 -21.85 26.60 -31.21
C SER A 357 -23.13 27.42 -31.10
N GLY A 358 -23.64 27.64 -29.88
CA GLY A 358 -24.99 28.16 -29.70
C GLY A 358 -26.03 27.34 -30.48
N LEU A 359 -27.16 27.95 -30.85
CA LEU A 359 -28.16 27.34 -31.74
C LEU A 359 -27.78 27.49 -33.23
N VAL A 360 -27.09 28.58 -33.59
CA VAL A 360 -26.74 28.92 -34.98
C VAL A 360 -25.66 28.01 -35.57
N GLY A 361 -24.72 27.57 -34.75
CA GLY A 361 -23.65 26.66 -35.17
C GLY A 361 -24.08 25.20 -35.25
N LEU A 362 -25.28 24.85 -34.76
CA LEU A 362 -25.74 23.46 -34.65
C LEU A 362 -25.91 22.76 -36.01
N PRO A 363 -26.53 23.38 -37.05
CA PRO A 363 -26.61 22.79 -38.39
C PRO A 363 -25.22 22.60 -39.02
N ILE A 364 -24.29 23.50 -38.72
CA ILE A 364 -22.91 23.41 -39.20
C ILE A 364 -22.22 22.23 -38.55
N VAL A 365 -22.27 22.12 -37.22
CA VAL A 365 -21.70 20.98 -36.50
C VAL A 365 -22.26 19.68 -37.05
N LEU A 366 -23.58 19.59 -37.28
CA LEU A 366 -24.22 18.41 -37.88
C LEU A 366 -23.79 18.13 -39.33
N GLY A 367 -23.35 19.15 -40.07
CA GLY A 367 -22.83 19.04 -41.43
C GLY A 367 -21.34 18.70 -41.55
N LEU A 368 -20.58 18.66 -40.44
CA LEU A 368 -19.13 18.49 -40.48
C LEU A 368 -18.64 17.04 -40.79
N GLY A 369 -19.52 16.15 -41.26
CA GLY A 369 -19.13 14.86 -41.85
C GLY A 369 -18.83 13.73 -40.87
N LEU A 370 -19.13 13.89 -39.57
CA LEU A 370 -19.26 12.73 -38.69
C LEU A 370 -20.61 12.06 -38.93
N SER A 371 -20.76 10.80 -38.50
CA SER A 371 -22.07 10.17 -38.48
C SER A 371 -23.03 11.08 -37.68
N PRO A 372 -24.16 11.51 -38.27
CA PRO A 372 -25.14 12.36 -37.59
C PRO A 372 -25.59 11.78 -36.25
N SER A 373 -25.63 10.45 -36.14
CA SER A 373 -25.90 9.72 -34.90
C SER A 373 -24.95 10.08 -33.75
N HIS A 374 -23.64 10.16 -34.03
CA HIS A 374 -22.62 10.47 -33.03
C HIS A 374 -22.72 11.92 -32.53
N GLN A 375 -22.97 12.85 -33.45
CA GLN A 375 -23.09 14.26 -33.09
C GLN A 375 -24.34 14.51 -32.26
N CYS A 376 -25.48 13.91 -32.63
CA CYS A 376 -26.69 13.96 -31.82
C CYS A 376 -26.47 13.38 -30.42
N ASN A 377 -25.74 12.27 -30.29
CA ASN A 377 -25.39 11.72 -28.97
C ASN A 377 -24.58 12.71 -28.12
N HIS A 378 -23.61 13.41 -28.72
CA HIS A 378 -22.83 14.42 -28.00
C HIS A 378 -23.68 15.64 -27.60
N PHE A 379 -24.64 16.06 -28.42
CA PHE A 379 -25.59 17.10 -28.04
C PHE A 379 -26.47 16.65 -26.86
N VAL A 380 -26.95 15.41 -26.87
CA VAL A 380 -27.71 14.87 -25.74
C VAL A 380 -26.86 14.78 -24.47
N LYS A 381 -25.58 14.45 -24.60
CA LYS A 381 -24.64 14.33 -23.47
C LYS A 381 -24.19 15.66 -22.88
N TYR A 382 -23.98 16.68 -23.72
CA TYR A 382 -23.26 17.91 -23.33
C TYR A 382 -23.94 19.22 -23.73
N GLY A 383 -24.96 19.18 -24.57
CA GLY A 383 -25.68 20.35 -25.06
C GLY A 383 -26.76 20.82 -24.08
N THR A 384 -27.27 22.02 -24.34
CA THR A 384 -28.42 22.58 -23.62
C THR A 384 -29.74 21.97 -24.10
N LEU A 385 -30.81 22.15 -23.32
CA LEU A 385 -32.15 21.68 -23.68
C LEU A 385 -32.58 22.07 -25.09
N GLU A 386 -32.38 23.34 -25.47
CA GLU A 386 -32.75 23.86 -26.78
C GLU A 386 -31.87 23.29 -27.91
N GLN A 387 -30.58 23.05 -27.64
CA GLN A 387 -29.70 22.35 -28.59
C GLN A 387 -30.14 20.91 -28.80
N VAL A 388 -30.59 20.21 -27.76
CA VAL A 388 -31.11 18.84 -27.86
C VAL A 388 -32.42 18.78 -28.65
N LYS A 389 -33.35 19.71 -28.39
CA LYS A 389 -34.61 19.82 -29.15
C LYS A 389 -34.33 20.04 -30.64
N LEU A 390 -33.45 20.99 -30.96
CA LEU A 390 -33.10 21.29 -32.35
C LEU A 390 -32.34 20.14 -33.02
N ALA A 391 -31.37 19.52 -32.34
CA ALA A 391 -30.67 18.35 -32.86
C ALA A 391 -31.64 17.20 -33.16
N ARG A 392 -32.68 17.04 -32.34
CA ARG A 392 -33.75 16.08 -32.58
C ARG A 392 -34.57 16.41 -33.81
N GLU A 393 -35.04 17.64 -33.97
CA GLU A 393 -35.83 18.05 -35.14
C GLU A 393 -35.04 17.87 -36.44
N ILE A 394 -33.75 18.22 -36.42
CA ILE A 394 -32.85 18.01 -37.56
C ILE A 394 -32.65 16.51 -37.83
N SER A 395 -32.46 15.70 -36.79
CA SER A 395 -32.32 14.25 -36.93
C SER A 395 -33.57 13.60 -37.53
N LEU A 396 -34.75 14.04 -37.09
CA LEU A 396 -36.04 13.54 -37.57
C LEU A 396 -36.28 13.91 -39.04
N SER A 397 -36.06 15.18 -39.39
CA SER A 397 -36.27 15.68 -40.75
C SER A 397 -35.26 15.12 -41.75
N SER A 398 -34.02 14.86 -41.33
CA SER A 398 -32.94 14.47 -42.24
C SER A 398 -32.76 12.96 -42.39
N TYR A 399 -33.06 12.16 -41.35
CA TYR A 399 -32.66 10.75 -41.32
C TYR A 399 -33.80 9.77 -41.06
N ASN A 400 -35.01 10.19 -40.69
CA ASN A 400 -36.15 9.31 -40.37
C ASN A 400 -35.86 8.21 -39.32
N TYR A 401 -34.75 8.30 -38.56
CA TYR A 401 -34.37 7.31 -37.55
C TYR A 401 -34.30 7.93 -36.15
N HIS A 402 -34.81 7.18 -35.17
CA HIS A 402 -34.86 7.56 -33.77
C HIS A 402 -33.84 6.75 -32.96
N PHE A 403 -32.79 7.39 -32.44
CA PHE A 403 -31.77 6.75 -31.57
C PHE A 403 -32.20 6.77 -30.09
N VAL A 404 -33.43 6.35 -29.81
CA VAL A 404 -34.06 6.49 -28.47
C VAL A 404 -33.17 5.91 -27.37
N LYS A 405 -32.70 4.68 -27.53
CA LYS A 405 -31.83 4.00 -26.55
C LYS A 405 -30.58 4.83 -26.24
N THR A 406 -29.84 5.23 -27.26
CA THR A 406 -28.57 5.95 -27.08
C THR A 406 -28.77 7.32 -26.48
N TRP A 407 -29.83 8.04 -26.87
CA TRP A 407 -30.12 9.36 -26.33
C TRP A 407 -30.57 9.30 -24.88
N VAL A 408 -31.40 8.31 -24.54
CA VAL A 408 -31.76 8.06 -23.14
C VAL A 408 -30.49 7.83 -22.33
N ILE A 409 -29.58 6.94 -22.76
CA ILE A 409 -28.30 6.69 -22.06
C ILE A 409 -27.47 7.97 -21.89
N GLU A 410 -27.28 8.72 -22.96
CA GLU A 410 -26.44 9.91 -22.93
C GLU A 410 -27.06 11.05 -22.11
N SER A 411 -28.39 11.10 -21.98
CA SER A 411 -29.08 12.11 -21.16
C SER A 411 -28.81 11.94 -19.65
N PHE A 412 -28.48 10.74 -19.17
CA PHE A 412 -28.06 10.54 -17.77
C PHE A 412 -26.72 11.19 -17.46
N LYS A 413 -25.89 11.37 -18.49
CA LYS A 413 -24.57 12.00 -18.38
C LYS A 413 -24.65 13.51 -18.55
N ASN A 414 -25.81 14.04 -18.95
CA ASN A 414 -26.04 15.47 -19.04
C ASN A 414 -26.31 16.07 -17.65
N GLN A 415 -25.85 17.30 -17.44
CA GLN A 415 -26.02 18.05 -16.20
C GLN A 415 -27.42 18.69 -16.08
N ASP A 416 -28.14 18.87 -17.19
CA ASP A 416 -29.49 19.43 -17.20
C ASP A 416 -30.55 18.30 -17.18
N ASP A 417 -31.23 18.14 -16.04
CA ASP A 417 -32.22 17.09 -15.82
C ASP A 417 -33.45 17.23 -16.73
N ASN A 418 -33.72 18.42 -17.26
CA ASN A 418 -34.84 18.63 -18.18
C ASN A 418 -34.67 17.85 -19.49
N ILE A 419 -33.42 17.55 -19.89
CA ILE A 419 -33.14 16.78 -21.09
C ILE A 419 -33.63 15.34 -20.95
N PHE A 420 -33.45 14.73 -19.78
CA PHE A 420 -34.00 13.41 -19.50
C PHE A 420 -35.53 13.44 -19.46
N ASN A 421 -36.11 14.46 -18.80
CA ASN A 421 -37.57 14.62 -18.69
C ASN A 421 -38.25 14.74 -20.06
N ILE A 422 -37.65 15.43 -21.03
CA ILE A 422 -38.18 15.48 -22.40
C ILE A 422 -38.27 14.08 -23.01
N PHE A 423 -37.27 13.23 -22.83
CA PHE A 423 -37.32 11.87 -23.37
C PHE A 423 -38.36 11.00 -22.65
N VAL A 424 -38.54 11.21 -21.35
CA VAL A 424 -39.59 10.56 -20.56
C VAL A 424 -40.99 10.96 -21.04
N GLU A 425 -41.24 12.27 -21.17
CA GLU A 425 -42.51 12.80 -21.67
C GLU A 425 -42.84 12.27 -23.08
N GLN A 426 -41.81 12.10 -23.90
CA GLN A 426 -41.99 11.78 -25.30
C GLN A 426 -42.11 10.29 -25.60
N TYR A 427 -41.34 9.42 -24.93
CA TYR A 427 -41.35 7.97 -25.20
C TYR A 427 -42.14 7.17 -24.16
N GLY A 428 -42.48 7.78 -23.03
CA GLY A 428 -43.08 7.09 -21.90
C GLY A 428 -42.06 6.26 -21.11
N TYR A 429 -42.37 6.03 -19.83
CA TYR A 429 -41.51 5.32 -18.89
C TYR A 429 -41.26 3.87 -19.30
N ASP A 430 -42.28 3.15 -19.78
CA ASP A 430 -42.19 1.73 -20.15
C ASP A 430 -41.20 1.52 -21.31
N THR A 431 -41.21 2.42 -22.28
CA THR A 431 -40.28 2.40 -23.40
C THR A 431 -38.86 2.66 -22.92
N ILE A 432 -38.65 3.55 -21.95
CA ILE A 432 -37.33 3.82 -21.38
C ILE A 432 -36.84 2.62 -20.55
N ALA A 433 -37.68 2.05 -19.71
CA ALA A 433 -37.36 0.91 -18.86
C ALA A 433 -36.93 -0.31 -19.69
N SER A 434 -37.66 -0.64 -20.76
CA SER A 434 -37.32 -1.76 -21.66
C SER A 434 -35.97 -1.60 -22.38
N GLN A 435 -35.44 -0.38 -22.49
CA GLN A 435 -34.12 -0.13 -23.08
C GLN A 435 -32.98 -0.25 -22.06
N PHE A 436 -33.30 -0.27 -20.76
CA PHE A 436 -32.33 -0.28 -19.65
C PHE A 436 -31.83 -1.66 -19.23
N ASP A 437 -32.61 -2.73 -19.46
CA ASP A 437 -32.19 -4.11 -19.20
C ASP A 437 -30.89 -4.51 -19.92
N ALA A 438 -30.48 -3.75 -20.94
CA ALA A 438 -29.28 -3.99 -21.73
C ALA A 438 -28.01 -3.26 -21.23
N LEU A 439 -28.06 -2.46 -20.15
CA LEU A 439 -26.98 -1.52 -19.74
C LEU A 439 -26.11 -1.95 -18.55
N SER A 440 -26.19 -3.20 -18.12
CA SER A 440 -25.55 -3.76 -16.91
C SER A 440 -24.00 -3.77 -16.88
N THR A 441 -23.30 -2.94 -17.67
CA THR A 441 -21.84 -3.01 -17.86
C THR A 441 -21.08 -1.67 -17.71
N GLN A 442 -21.70 -0.54 -17.35
CA GLN A 442 -20.96 0.75 -17.22
C GLN A 442 -21.11 1.41 -15.84
N SER A 443 -20.00 1.97 -15.36
CA SER A 443 -19.85 2.67 -14.07
C SER A 443 -20.76 3.90 -13.99
N LEU A 444 -21.64 3.92 -12.99
CA LEU A 444 -22.60 5.01 -12.75
C LEU A 444 -22.04 6.01 -11.74
N SER A 445 -22.22 7.30 -12.00
CA SER A 445 -21.85 8.37 -11.06
C SER A 445 -22.89 8.52 -9.94
N ILE A 446 -22.55 9.21 -8.84
CA ILE A 446 -23.44 9.39 -7.66
C ILE A 446 -24.77 10.06 -8.04
N SER A 447 -24.78 11.03 -8.96
CA SER A 447 -26.03 11.63 -9.47
C SER A 447 -26.84 10.66 -10.34
N SER A 448 -26.19 9.67 -10.95
CA SER A 448 -26.85 8.61 -11.71
C SER A 448 -27.53 7.59 -10.79
N LEU A 449 -27.08 7.45 -9.53
CA LEU A 449 -27.69 6.56 -8.54
C LEU A 449 -29.00 7.13 -7.99
N GLU A 450 -29.13 8.45 -7.83
CA GLU A 450 -30.39 9.12 -7.49
C GLU A 450 -31.43 8.95 -8.62
N LYS A 451 -30.97 9.06 -9.87
CA LYS A 451 -31.79 8.78 -11.07
C LYS A 451 -32.20 7.31 -11.16
N LEU A 452 -31.30 6.39 -10.80
CA LEU A 452 -31.61 4.96 -10.66
C LEU A 452 -32.58 4.68 -9.53
N THR A 453 -32.45 5.39 -8.40
CA THR A 453 -33.38 5.31 -7.27
C THR A 453 -34.78 5.81 -7.67
N LEU A 454 -34.85 6.83 -8.52
CA LEU A 454 -36.11 7.30 -9.12
C LEU A 454 -36.71 6.22 -10.05
N CYS A 455 -35.90 5.60 -10.92
CA CYS A 455 -36.34 4.47 -11.75
C CYS A 455 -36.80 3.27 -10.91
N HIS A 456 -36.10 2.96 -9.82
CA HIS A 456 -36.40 1.82 -8.94
C HIS A 456 -37.64 2.05 -8.05
N ARG A 457 -37.92 3.31 -7.67
CA ARG A 457 -39.16 3.69 -6.97
C ARG A 457 -40.40 3.55 -7.86
N ILE A 458 -40.23 3.66 -9.18
CA ILE A 458 -41.31 3.60 -10.17
C ILE A 458 -41.51 2.16 -10.68
N ASP A 459 -40.42 1.36 -10.78
CA ASP A 459 -40.48 -0.07 -11.07
C ASP A 459 -39.61 -0.91 -10.10
N PRO A 460 -40.22 -1.59 -9.11
CA PRO A 460 -39.52 -2.44 -8.15
C PRO A 460 -38.84 -3.69 -8.74
N SER A 461 -39.08 -4.04 -10.01
CA SER A 461 -38.57 -5.27 -10.62
C SER A 461 -37.09 -5.24 -11.03
N LEU A 462 -36.42 -4.08 -10.97
CA LEU A 462 -35.02 -3.85 -11.38
C LEU A 462 -33.95 -4.42 -10.41
N GLN A 463 -34.14 -5.62 -9.87
CA GLN A 463 -33.36 -6.21 -8.76
C GLN A 463 -31.90 -6.64 -9.08
N HIS A 464 -31.36 -6.32 -10.25
CA HIS A 464 -30.06 -6.84 -10.71
C HIS A 464 -29.07 -5.73 -11.06
N ILE A 465 -28.59 -5.00 -10.06
CA ILE A 465 -27.43 -4.11 -10.20
C ILE A 465 -26.24 -4.79 -9.53
N ASN A 466 -25.27 -5.22 -10.34
CA ASN A 466 -24.09 -5.96 -9.89
C ASN A 466 -22.87 -5.04 -9.74
N ARG A 467 -22.13 -5.27 -8.64
CA ARG A 467 -20.75 -4.90 -8.28
C ARG A 467 -20.07 -3.76 -9.06
N ASP A 468 -19.76 -2.67 -8.36
CA ASP A 468 -18.47 -2.01 -8.53
C ASP A 468 -17.90 -1.47 -7.20
N SER A 469 -16.59 -1.58 -7.05
CA SER A 469 -15.82 -1.58 -5.80
C SER A 469 -15.22 -0.22 -5.41
N SER A 470 -15.69 0.87 -6.03
CA SER A 470 -15.00 2.17 -6.00
C SER A 470 -15.74 3.29 -5.27
N LEU A 471 -16.87 3.02 -4.59
CA LEU A 471 -17.44 3.99 -3.67
C LEU A 471 -16.49 4.19 -2.50
N ASN A 472 -15.90 5.40 -2.41
CA ASN A 472 -14.95 5.75 -1.37
C ASN A 472 -15.67 5.83 -0.02
N ILE A 473 -15.69 4.69 0.71
CA ILE A 473 -16.40 4.48 1.98
C ILE A 473 -16.08 5.58 3.01
N ARG A 474 -14.88 6.17 2.95
CA ARG A 474 -14.40 7.17 3.92
C ARG A 474 -15.05 8.55 3.81
N SER A 475 -15.77 8.85 2.71
CA SER A 475 -16.34 10.19 2.48
C SER A 475 -17.87 10.26 2.62
N MET A 476 -18.53 9.18 3.06
CA MET A 476 -19.99 9.20 3.26
C MET A 476 -20.34 9.94 4.56
N ASN A 477 -21.23 10.93 4.48
CA ASN A 477 -21.75 11.61 5.66
C ASN A 477 -22.77 10.73 6.40
N THR A 478 -22.99 11.02 7.69
CA THR A 478 -23.91 10.25 8.55
C THR A 478 -25.36 10.28 8.04
N GLU A 479 -25.79 11.38 7.41
CA GLU A 479 -27.12 11.50 6.81
C GLU A 479 -27.34 10.50 5.68
N TYR A 480 -26.33 10.28 4.82
CA TYR A 480 -26.39 9.33 3.73
C TYR A 480 -26.44 7.89 4.23
N VAL A 481 -25.68 7.56 5.28
CA VAL A 481 -25.76 6.25 5.95
C VAL A 481 -27.16 6.01 6.51
N ASN A 482 -27.75 7.01 7.16
CA ASN A 482 -29.13 6.95 7.68
C ASN A 482 -30.18 6.79 6.59
N TYR A 483 -29.97 7.45 5.45
CA TYR A 483 -30.82 7.30 4.29
C TYR A 483 -30.75 5.88 3.70
N LEU A 484 -29.55 5.37 3.46
CA LEU A 484 -29.35 4.00 2.95
C LEU A 484 -29.87 2.93 3.92
N MET A 485 -29.73 3.16 5.22
CA MET A 485 -30.32 2.35 6.29
C MET A 485 -31.85 2.32 6.22
N THR A 486 -32.48 3.49 6.11
CA THR A 486 -33.93 3.61 5.98
C THR A 486 -34.41 2.90 4.72
N LEU A 487 -33.70 3.10 3.61
CA LEU A 487 -34.01 2.49 2.32
C LEU A 487 -33.87 0.96 2.38
N SER A 488 -32.80 0.43 2.96
CA SER A 488 -32.62 -1.02 3.07
C SER A 488 -33.68 -1.66 3.97
N MET A 489 -34.11 -0.97 5.04
CA MET A 489 -35.20 -1.41 5.89
C MET A 489 -36.55 -1.42 5.17
N GLN A 490 -36.82 -0.41 4.35
CA GLN A 490 -38.06 -0.32 3.56
C GLN A 490 -38.12 -1.37 2.44
N LEU A 491 -36.97 -1.70 1.84
CA LEU A 491 -36.88 -2.63 0.72
C LEU A 491 -36.87 -4.11 1.15
N GLY A 492 -36.89 -4.41 2.46
CA GLY A 492 -36.86 -5.79 2.95
C GLY A 492 -35.64 -6.57 2.47
N VAL A 493 -34.50 -5.88 2.30
CA VAL A 493 -33.32 -6.48 1.68
C VAL A 493 -32.83 -7.64 2.54
N ALA A 494 -32.66 -8.81 1.94
CA ALA A 494 -32.13 -9.99 2.62
C ALA A 494 -30.76 -9.70 3.25
N SER A 495 -30.50 -10.31 4.41
CA SER A 495 -29.24 -10.16 5.17
C SER A 495 -28.00 -10.56 4.37
N ASP A 496 -28.15 -11.46 3.39
CA ASP A 496 -27.06 -11.88 2.49
C ASP A 496 -26.79 -10.90 1.33
N SER A 497 -27.52 -9.78 1.27
CA SER A 497 -27.33 -8.82 0.20
C SER A 497 -26.01 -8.05 0.33
N PHE A 498 -25.44 -7.72 -0.83
CA PHE A 498 -24.24 -6.89 -0.92
C PHE A 498 -24.41 -5.53 -0.23
N LEU A 499 -25.59 -4.90 -0.37
CA LEU A 499 -25.88 -3.62 0.25
C LEU A 499 -25.78 -3.69 1.78
N PHE A 500 -26.21 -4.80 2.37
CA PHE A 500 -26.15 -4.99 3.80
C PHE A 500 -24.69 -5.11 4.30
N ASN A 501 -23.86 -5.97 3.69
CA ASN A 501 -22.43 -6.05 4.03
C ASN A 501 -21.71 -4.71 3.84
N TYR A 502 -22.05 -3.98 2.76
CA TYR A 502 -21.50 -2.65 2.52
C TYR A 502 -21.87 -1.64 3.62
N LEU A 503 -23.12 -1.65 4.09
CA LEU A 503 -23.55 -0.78 5.20
C LEU A 503 -22.83 -1.11 6.51
N VAL A 504 -22.57 -2.39 6.77
CA VAL A 504 -21.80 -2.85 7.93
C VAL A 504 -20.36 -2.33 7.85
N ASP A 505 -19.71 -2.49 6.70
CA ASP A 505 -18.36 -1.97 6.47
C ASP A 505 -18.31 -0.44 6.64
N VAL A 506 -19.26 0.28 6.04
CA VAL A 506 -19.33 1.75 6.14
C VAL A 506 -19.47 2.19 7.60
N THR A 507 -20.38 1.59 8.36
CA THR A 507 -20.59 1.96 9.77
C THR A 507 -19.42 1.56 10.67
N TYR A 508 -18.70 0.48 10.34
CA TYR A 508 -17.47 0.10 11.02
C TYR A 508 -16.31 1.08 10.73
N TYR A 509 -16.06 1.42 9.46
CA TYR A 509 -14.94 2.29 9.08
C TYR A 509 -15.18 3.77 9.41
N SER A 510 -16.44 4.21 9.51
CA SER A 510 -16.82 5.56 9.96
C SER A 510 -16.96 5.73 11.47
N ASP A 511 -16.66 4.67 12.25
CA ASP A 511 -16.73 4.67 13.73
C ASP A 511 -18.12 4.99 14.31
N GLN A 512 -19.18 4.61 13.60
CA GLN A 512 -20.57 4.80 13.98
C GLN A 512 -21.15 3.57 14.68
N ILE A 513 -20.72 3.29 15.93
CA ILE A 513 -21.07 2.05 16.64
C ILE A 513 -22.58 1.82 16.80
N GLU A 514 -23.39 2.84 17.08
CA GLU A 514 -24.84 2.67 17.28
C GLU A 514 -25.56 2.29 15.97
N HIS A 515 -25.10 2.84 14.84
CA HIS A 515 -25.59 2.44 13.51
C HIS A 515 -25.15 1.02 13.17
N PHE A 516 -23.88 0.68 13.46
CA PHE A 516 -23.36 -0.67 13.31
C PHE A 516 -24.20 -1.68 14.09
N LYS A 517 -24.50 -1.41 15.37
CA LYS A 517 -25.38 -2.24 16.20
C LYS A 517 -26.74 -2.45 15.54
N THR A 518 -27.37 -1.36 15.10
CA THR A 518 -28.69 -1.42 14.48
C THR A 518 -28.70 -2.29 13.22
N ILE A 519 -27.66 -2.21 12.39
CA ILE A 519 -27.55 -3.02 11.17
C ILE A 519 -27.34 -4.49 11.52
N VAL A 520 -26.37 -4.76 12.40
CA VAL A 520 -25.83 -6.10 12.64
C VAL A 520 -26.76 -7.00 13.43
N THR A 521 -27.74 -6.45 14.16
CA THR A 521 -28.81 -7.25 14.80
C THR A 521 -29.61 -8.13 13.81
N LYS A 522 -29.54 -7.86 12.50
CA LYS A 522 -30.19 -8.66 11.46
C LYS A 522 -29.22 -9.67 10.87
N GLU A 523 -29.35 -10.94 11.28
CA GLU A 523 -28.67 -12.16 10.78
C GLU A 523 -27.51 -11.97 9.79
N ILE A 524 -26.39 -11.39 10.23
CA ILE A 524 -25.18 -11.33 9.39
C ILE A 524 -24.58 -12.74 9.31
N GLY A 525 -24.21 -13.19 8.11
CA GLY A 525 -23.44 -14.41 7.95
C GLY A 525 -22.15 -14.42 8.78
N CYS A 526 -21.90 -15.51 9.52
CA CYS A 526 -20.77 -15.63 10.46
C CYS A 526 -19.38 -15.34 9.84
N ASN A 527 -19.21 -15.54 8.52
CA ASN A 527 -17.93 -15.30 7.85
C ASN A 527 -17.60 -13.80 7.74
N HIS A 528 -18.58 -12.94 7.48
CA HIS A 528 -18.35 -11.50 7.39
C HIS A 528 -18.07 -10.91 8.78
N LEU A 529 -18.82 -11.35 9.80
CA LEU A 529 -18.57 -10.97 11.19
C LEU A 529 -17.18 -11.40 11.68
N SER A 530 -16.67 -12.56 11.26
CA SER A 530 -15.29 -12.98 11.57
C SER A 530 -14.24 -12.03 11.01
N ALA A 531 -14.38 -11.63 9.73
CA ALA A 531 -13.45 -10.69 9.10
C ALA A 531 -13.52 -9.30 9.74
N LEU A 532 -14.72 -8.86 10.15
CA LEU A 532 -14.91 -7.62 10.90
C LEU A 532 -14.34 -7.70 12.31
N LEU A 533 -14.46 -8.84 13.00
CA LEU A 533 -13.85 -9.04 14.30
C LEU A 533 -12.32 -8.97 14.21
N ASP A 534 -11.71 -9.64 13.24
CA ASP A 534 -10.27 -9.55 12.97
C ASP A 534 -9.82 -8.11 12.71
N SER A 535 -10.60 -7.37 11.91
CA SER A 535 -10.32 -5.96 11.61
C SER A 535 -10.44 -5.10 12.87
N ALA A 536 -11.49 -5.31 13.68
CA ALA A 536 -11.74 -4.61 14.93
C ALA A 536 -10.63 -4.86 15.96
N ILE A 537 -10.16 -6.09 16.07
CA ILE A 537 -9.02 -6.48 16.92
C ILE A 537 -7.74 -5.78 16.46
N LYS A 538 -7.41 -5.85 15.16
CA LYS A 538 -6.23 -5.19 14.57
C LYS A 538 -6.25 -3.67 14.74
N SER A 539 -7.44 -3.06 14.70
CA SER A 539 -7.62 -1.62 14.89
C SER A 539 -7.86 -1.21 16.35
N LEU A 540 -7.86 -2.16 17.31
CA LEU A 540 -8.16 -1.94 18.73
C LEU A 540 -9.49 -1.19 18.98
N LYS A 541 -10.51 -1.50 18.17
CA LYS A 541 -11.85 -0.90 18.28
C LYS A 541 -12.69 -1.67 19.30
N TYR A 542 -12.35 -1.53 20.59
CA TYR A 542 -12.93 -2.28 21.70
C TYR A 542 -14.46 -2.37 21.68
N GLN A 543 -15.17 -1.26 21.46
CA GLN A 543 -16.64 -1.26 21.43
C GLN A 543 -17.22 -2.21 20.36
N TYR A 544 -16.57 -2.30 19.20
CA TYR A 544 -16.96 -3.22 18.14
C TYR A 544 -16.62 -4.66 18.49
N ILE A 545 -15.45 -4.91 19.09
CA ILE A 545 -15.04 -6.25 19.56
C ILE A 545 -16.08 -6.80 20.54
N SER A 546 -16.43 -6.03 21.58
CA SER A 546 -17.43 -6.44 22.58
C SER A 546 -18.75 -6.78 21.92
N TYR A 547 -19.21 -5.91 21.02
CA TYR A 547 -20.51 -6.07 20.41
C TYR A 547 -20.56 -7.24 19.43
N ILE A 548 -19.56 -7.41 18.56
CA ILE A 548 -19.49 -8.56 17.62
C ILE A 548 -19.46 -9.88 18.39
N ILE A 549 -18.67 -9.97 19.47
CA ILE A 549 -18.60 -11.17 20.31
C ILE A 549 -19.93 -11.43 21.05
N SER A 550 -20.65 -10.38 21.45
CA SER A 550 -21.97 -10.51 22.09
C SER A 550 -23.04 -11.10 21.17
N ILE A 551 -22.87 -10.99 19.85
CA ILE A 551 -23.79 -11.56 18.86
C ILE A 551 -23.53 -13.06 18.69
N ASP A 552 -22.26 -13.44 18.45
CA ASP A 552 -21.87 -14.84 18.35
C ASP A 552 -20.43 -15.07 18.84
N SER A 553 -20.32 -15.59 20.06
CA SER A 553 -19.04 -15.92 20.68
C SER A 553 -18.24 -16.98 19.93
N LYS A 554 -18.85 -17.82 19.08
CA LYS A 554 -18.13 -18.84 18.29
C LYS A 554 -17.21 -18.22 17.24
N ILE A 555 -17.51 -16.98 16.82
CA ILE A 555 -16.67 -16.22 15.88
C ILE A 555 -15.27 -15.97 16.45
N LEU A 556 -15.16 -15.90 17.78
CA LEU A 556 -13.88 -15.74 18.46
C LEU A 556 -12.92 -16.90 18.17
N GLU A 557 -13.41 -18.13 17.97
CA GLU A 557 -12.55 -19.29 17.67
C GLU A 557 -11.76 -19.13 16.36
N LYS A 558 -12.35 -18.41 15.39
CA LYS A 558 -11.73 -18.07 14.10
C LYS A 558 -10.75 -16.91 14.22
N SER A 559 -10.97 -16.01 15.18
CA SER A 559 -10.21 -14.76 15.33
C SER A 559 -9.16 -14.82 16.46
N ILE A 560 -9.04 -15.94 17.18
CA ILE A 560 -8.16 -16.07 18.35
C ILE A 560 -6.67 -15.93 18.00
N GLU A 561 -6.29 -16.35 16.79
CA GLU A 561 -4.94 -16.13 16.26
C GLU A 561 -4.64 -14.64 16.11
N THR A 562 -5.62 -13.85 15.62
CA THR A 562 -5.50 -12.39 15.51
C THR A 562 -5.37 -11.73 16.88
N VAL A 563 -6.11 -12.19 17.89
CA VAL A 563 -5.97 -11.72 19.28
C VAL A 563 -4.53 -11.93 19.77
N ALA A 564 -4.00 -13.15 19.60
CA ALA A 564 -2.63 -13.47 20.00
C ALA A 564 -1.57 -12.72 19.17
N LEU A 565 -1.85 -12.41 17.91
CA LEU A 565 -0.94 -11.65 17.05
C LEU A 565 -0.86 -10.19 17.51
N VAL A 566 -2.01 -9.56 17.76
CA VAL A 566 -2.09 -8.16 18.21
C VAL A 566 -1.48 -8.01 19.60
N GLY A 567 -1.68 -8.99 20.49
CA GLY A 567 -1.01 -9.00 21.78
C GLY A 567 -1.46 -7.88 22.72
N ASP A 568 -2.72 -7.43 22.62
CA ASP A 568 -3.27 -6.36 23.46
C ASP A 568 -4.02 -6.93 24.68
N ILE A 569 -3.65 -6.48 25.88
CA ILE A 569 -4.27 -6.92 27.14
C ILE A 569 -5.74 -6.46 27.22
N GLY A 570 -6.08 -5.30 26.66
CA GLY A 570 -7.45 -4.80 26.63
C GLY A 570 -8.37 -5.73 25.85
N VAL A 571 -7.95 -6.16 24.65
CA VAL A 571 -8.70 -7.17 23.87
C VAL A 571 -8.84 -8.47 24.66
N LEU A 572 -7.79 -8.91 25.34
CA LEU A 572 -7.81 -10.14 26.14
C LEU A 572 -8.81 -10.06 27.31
N GLN A 573 -8.82 -8.95 28.04
CA GLN A 573 -9.77 -8.68 29.12
C GLN A 573 -11.22 -8.69 28.62
N MET A 574 -11.47 -8.23 27.40
CA MET A 574 -12.81 -8.21 26.82
C MET A 574 -13.34 -9.61 26.46
N ILE A 575 -12.44 -10.56 26.21
CA ILE A 575 -12.80 -11.93 25.88
C ILE A 575 -12.64 -12.89 27.07
N ASP A 576 -12.23 -12.38 28.24
CA ASP A 576 -11.89 -13.15 29.43
C ASP A 576 -13.02 -14.09 29.89
N HIS A 577 -14.25 -13.60 29.89
CA HIS A 577 -15.45 -14.40 30.23
C HIS A 577 -15.62 -15.60 29.27
N HIS A 578 -15.29 -15.43 27.98
CA HIS A 578 -15.38 -16.50 26.98
C HIS A 578 -14.23 -17.51 27.11
N LEU A 579 -13.03 -17.05 27.50
CA LEU A 579 -11.88 -17.92 27.75
C LEU A 579 -12.09 -18.77 29.01
N SER A 580 -12.61 -18.17 30.09
CA SER A 580 -12.92 -18.85 31.35
C SER A 580 -13.90 -20.01 31.20
N SER A 581 -14.78 -19.95 30.20
CA SER A 581 -15.80 -20.97 29.93
C SER A 581 -15.39 -21.97 28.84
N ASN A 582 -14.24 -21.78 28.16
CA ASN A 582 -13.80 -22.61 27.05
C ASN A 582 -12.29 -22.90 27.09
N ASN A 583 -11.92 -24.00 27.78
CA ASN A 583 -10.52 -24.44 27.91
C ASN A 583 -9.84 -24.73 26.55
N GLN A 584 -10.59 -25.18 25.54
CA GLN A 584 -10.01 -25.44 24.21
C GLN A 584 -9.61 -24.13 23.52
N LEU A 585 -10.46 -23.10 23.62
CA LEU A 585 -10.16 -21.77 23.09
C LEU A 585 -8.98 -21.14 23.83
N LEU A 586 -8.93 -21.28 25.15
CA LEU A 586 -7.79 -20.84 25.98
C LEU A 586 -6.49 -21.55 25.58
N SER A 587 -6.50 -22.88 25.40
CA SER A 587 -5.32 -23.63 24.95
C SER A 587 -4.85 -23.16 23.55
N LYS A 588 -5.79 -22.93 22.63
CA LYS A 588 -5.48 -22.38 21.30
C LYS A 588 -4.91 -20.96 21.37
N LEU A 589 -5.45 -20.10 22.22
CA LEU A 589 -4.91 -18.77 22.46
C LEU A 589 -3.47 -18.86 22.99
N VAL A 590 -3.24 -19.66 24.03
CA VAL A 590 -1.92 -19.86 24.63
C VAL A 590 -0.92 -20.36 23.60
N TYR A 591 -1.29 -21.33 22.76
CA TYR A 591 -0.48 -21.78 21.63
C TYR A 591 -0.03 -20.60 20.75
N HIS A 592 -0.97 -19.77 20.27
CA HIS A 592 -0.62 -18.64 19.41
C HIS A 592 0.17 -17.55 20.15
N LEU A 593 -0.10 -17.29 21.44
CA LEU A 593 0.68 -16.37 22.26
C LEU A 593 2.12 -16.87 22.41
N LEU A 594 2.32 -18.17 22.56
CA LEU A 594 3.65 -18.79 22.56
C LEU A 594 4.28 -18.64 21.16
N VAL A 595 3.65 -19.05 20.07
CA VAL A 595 4.25 -18.90 18.73
C VAL A 595 4.66 -17.45 18.44
N ASN A 596 3.86 -16.47 18.87
CA ASN A 596 4.12 -15.04 18.69
C ASN A 596 5.07 -14.45 19.76
N GLY A 597 5.26 -15.12 20.89
CA GLY A 597 6.09 -14.70 22.04
C GLY A 597 5.56 -13.51 22.81
N GLN A 598 4.25 -13.49 23.04
CA GLN A 598 3.57 -12.47 23.81
C GLN A 598 3.62 -12.77 25.31
N PHE A 599 4.80 -12.61 25.94
CA PHE A 599 5.04 -12.97 27.35
C PHE A 599 4.09 -12.31 28.34
N SER A 600 3.85 -11.00 28.21
CA SER A 600 2.99 -10.25 29.13
C SER A 600 1.56 -10.81 29.15
N LEU A 601 1.06 -11.28 28.01
CA LEU A 601 -0.27 -11.90 27.92
C LEU A 601 -0.26 -13.33 28.45
N LEU A 602 0.83 -14.08 28.28
CA LEU A 602 0.98 -15.40 28.89
C LEU A 602 0.99 -15.32 30.42
N GLU A 603 1.70 -14.34 30.99
CA GLU A 603 1.67 -14.08 32.42
C GLU A 603 0.26 -13.71 32.89
N TYR A 604 -0.42 -12.83 32.17
CA TYR A 604 -1.82 -12.50 32.45
C TYR A 604 -2.72 -13.74 32.41
N CYS A 605 -2.62 -14.58 31.38
CA CYS A 605 -3.40 -15.83 31.29
C CYS A 605 -3.10 -16.76 32.47
N LYS A 606 -1.84 -16.92 32.88
CA LYS A 606 -1.48 -17.73 34.05
C LYS A 606 -2.04 -17.16 35.35
N GLU A 607 -2.05 -15.85 35.49
CA GLU A 607 -2.57 -15.19 36.68
C GLU A 607 -4.08 -15.30 36.80
N GLN A 608 -4.81 -15.11 35.70
CA GLN A 608 -6.28 -15.15 35.67
C GLN A 608 -6.83 -16.57 35.68
N TYR A 609 -6.18 -17.51 34.99
CA TYR A 609 -6.68 -18.88 34.81
C TYR A 609 -5.85 -19.91 35.56
N ARG A 610 -5.45 -19.63 36.81
CA ARG A 610 -4.61 -20.53 37.63
C ARG A 610 -5.17 -21.94 37.77
N ASP A 611 -6.49 -22.07 37.80
CA ASP A 611 -7.18 -23.36 37.93
C ASP A 611 -7.35 -24.09 36.60
N SER A 612 -7.12 -23.40 35.48
CA SER A 612 -7.18 -24.00 34.16
C SER A 612 -5.90 -24.78 33.87
N THR A 613 -6.04 -25.94 33.25
CA THR A 613 -4.92 -26.79 32.81
C THR A 613 -4.24 -26.19 31.58
N ILE A 614 -3.70 -24.96 31.69
CA ILE A 614 -2.85 -24.39 30.64
C ILE A 614 -1.56 -25.22 30.61
N ASN A 615 -1.58 -26.27 29.82
CA ASN A 615 -0.46 -27.16 29.65
C ASN A 615 0.46 -26.60 28.57
N ILE A 616 1.41 -25.75 28.98
CA ILE A 616 2.39 -25.18 28.03
C ILE A 616 3.25 -26.29 27.41
N SER A 617 3.46 -27.42 28.12
CA SER A 617 4.26 -28.53 27.61
C SER A 617 3.70 -29.15 26.32
N GLU A 618 2.37 -29.14 26.12
CA GLU A 618 1.72 -29.62 24.88
C GLU A 618 2.16 -28.83 23.64
N HIS A 619 2.54 -27.56 23.83
CA HIS A 619 2.92 -26.66 22.75
C HIS A 619 4.43 -26.56 22.55
N MET A 620 5.24 -27.23 23.38
CA MET A 620 6.71 -27.14 23.36
C MET A 620 7.31 -27.58 22.04
N THR A 621 6.80 -28.66 21.45
CA THR A 621 7.27 -29.15 20.15
C THR A 621 7.20 -28.07 19.09
N SER A 622 6.07 -27.37 18.99
CA SER A 622 5.89 -26.28 18.04
C SER A 622 6.78 -25.08 18.35
N ILE A 623 6.87 -24.67 19.62
CA ILE A 623 7.75 -23.57 20.06
C ILE A 623 9.20 -23.81 19.63
N ILE A 624 9.67 -25.05 19.82
CA ILE A 624 11.00 -25.48 19.42
C ILE A 624 11.12 -25.42 17.90
N GLN A 625 10.18 -25.99 17.15
CA GLN A 625 10.19 -25.93 15.68
C GLN A 625 10.27 -24.49 15.14
N PHE A 626 9.65 -23.53 15.83
CA PHE A 626 9.76 -22.10 15.52
C PHE A 626 11.04 -21.41 16.02
N GLY A 627 11.89 -22.10 16.77
CA GLY A 627 13.18 -21.59 17.24
C GLY A 627 13.07 -20.51 18.32
N ARG A 628 12.00 -20.53 19.11
CA ARG A 628 11.71 -19.52 20.14
C ARG A 628 12.46 -19.77 21.45
N LEU A 629 13.78 -19.54 21.45
CA LEU A 629 14.65 -19.70 22.63
C LEU A 629 14.20 -18.84 23.83
N ASP A 630 13.70 -17.64 23.57
CA ASP A 630 13.14 -16.74 24.57
C ASP A 630 12.01 -17.40 25.39
N ILE A 631 11.17 -18.19 24.72
CA ILE A 631 10.05 -18.89 25.35
C ILE A 631 10.50 -20.11 26.11
N ILE A 632 11.48 -20.84 25.59
CA ILE A 632 12.10 -21.96 26.30
C ILE A 632 12.72 -21.46 27.61
N LYS A 633 13.45 -20.33 27.56
CA LYS A 633 13.99 -19.66 28.76
C LYS A 633 12.89 -19.29 29.75
N TYR A 634 11.84 -18.63 29.27
CA TYR A 634 10.70 -18.25 30.10
C TYR A 634 10.06 -19.46 30.76
N TYR A 635 9.78 -20.52 29.99
CA TYR A 635 9.13 -21.73 30.47
C TYR A 635 9.99 -22.44 31.52
N ILE A 636 11.29 -22.61 31.31
CA ILE A 636 12.19 -23.23 32.29
C ILE A 636 12.22 -22.44 33.60
N ASN A 637 12.27 -21.11 33.51
CA ASN A 637 12.36 -20.26 34.69
C ASN A 637 11.06 -20.20 35.51
N HIS A 638 9.89 -20.39 34.86
CA HIS A 638 8.58 -20.19 35.50
C HIS A 638 7.74 -21.47 35.64
N CYS A 639 8.12 -22.57 34.98
CA CYS A 639 7.42 -23.85 35.00
C CYS A 639 8.35 -24.98 35.47
N GLN A 640 9.24 -24.68 36.42
CA GLN A 640 10.24 -25.63 36.92
C GLN A 640 9.62 -26.94 37.43
N GLN A 641 8.44 -26.89 38.05
CA GLN A 641 7.73 -28.07 38.55
C GLN A 641 7.30 -29.04 37.43
N GLU A 642 6.88 -28.54 36.28
CA GLU A 642 6.53 -29.37 35.11
C GLU A 642 7.79 -30.02 34.51
N MET A 643 8.92 -29.30 34.56
CA MET A 643 10.22 -29.72 34.05
C MET A 643 10.94 -30.75 34.93
N GLU A 644 10.54 -30.93 36.19
CA GLU A 644 11.12 -31.96 37.06
C GLU A 644 10.80 -33.38 36.56
N THR A 645 9.78 -33.53 35.72
CA THR A 645 9.53 -34.78 35.01
C THR A 645 10.63 -35.02 33.97
N THR A 646 11.42 -36.08 34.17
CA THR A 646 12.55 -36.45 33.30
C THR A 646 12.15 -36.61 31.83
N THR A 647 10.89 -36.96 31.56
CA THR A 647 10.34 -37.13 30.21
C THR A 647 10.27 -35.81 29.44
N THR A 648 9.75 -34.73 30.05
CA THR A 648 9.48 -33.45 29.35
C THR A 648 10.76 -32.77 28.89
N LEU A 649 11.75 -32.62 29.78
CA LEU A 649 13.04 -32.00 29.42
C LEU A 649 13.78 -32.81 28.35
N HIS A 650 13.70 -34.14 28.44
CA HIS A 650 14.29 -35.03 27.44
C HIS A 650 13.63 -34.86 26.07
N GLU A 651 12.31 -34.79 26.00
CA GLU A 651 11.55 -34.58 24.77
C GLU A 651 11.85 -33.21 24.14
N ILE A 652 11.88 -32.14 24.94
CA ILE A 652 12.24 -30.79 24.49
C ILE A 652 13.67 -30.77 23.92
N THR A 653 14.61 -31.40 24.64
CA THR A 653 16.00 -31.43 24.16
C THR A 653 16.09 -32.23 22.87
N LYS A 654 15.43 -33.39 22.78
CA LYS A 654 15.38 -34.22 21.57
C LYS A 654 14.77 -33.45 20.40
N GLU A 655 13.66 -32.75 20.62
CA GLU A 655 12.98 -32.01 19.58
C GLU A 655 13.80 -30.82 19.07
N SER A 656 14.60 -30.19 19.95
CA SER A 656 15.52 -29.12 19.52
C SER A 656 16.58 -29.61 18.55
N ILE A 657 16.99 -30.88 18.65
CA ILE A 657 17.91 -31.51 17.71
C ILE A 657 17.21 -31.86 16.39
N THR A 658 16.07 -32.55 16.46
CA THR A 658 15.34 -32.99 15.27
C THR A 658 14.87 -31.79 14.43
N SER A 659 14.53 -30.69 15.10
CA SER A 659 14.17 -29.41 14.46
C SER A 659 15.37 -28.56 14.04
N GLY A 660 16.61 -28.93 14.40
CA GLY A 660 17.82 -28.20 14.03
C GLY A 660 18.03 -26.88 14.77
N GLN A 661 17.46 -26.75 15.96
CA GLN A 661 17.41 -25.53 16.76
C GLN A 661 18.58 -25.49 17.74
N LEU A 662 19.78 -25.34 17.20
CA LEU A 662 21.05 -25.44 17.92
C LEU A 662 21.09 -24.55 19.18
N GLU A 663 20.63 -23.31 19.10
CA GLU A 663 20.70 -22.37 20.24
C GLU A 663 19.77 -22.78 21.40
N ILE A 664 18.62 -23.38 21.09
CA ILE A 664 17.75 -24.00 22.11
C ILE A 664 18.48 -25.16 22.75
N PHE A 665 19.06 -26.04 21.92
CA PHE A 665 19.81 -27.19 22.39
C PHE A 665 20.97 -26.81 23.32
N LYS A 666 21.81 -25.84 22.90
CA LYS A 666 22.93 -25.35 23.71
C LYS A 666 22.46 -24.84 25.08
N TYR A 667 21.44 -23.99 25.07
CA TYR A 667 20.88 -23.43 26.30
C TYR A 667 20.41 -24.53 27.26
N LEU A 668 19.71 -25.55 26.76
CA LEU A 668 19.22 -26.67 27.57
C LEU A 668 20.37 -27.44 28.23
N ILE A 669 21.40 -27.77 27.46
CA ILE A 669 22.57 -28.52 27.96
C ILE A 669 23.37 -27.70 28.98
N GLU A 670 23.61 -26.42 28.71
CA GLU A 670 24.44 -25.57 29.55
C GLU A 670 23.76 -25.15 30.86
N ASN A 671 22.44 -24.93 30.84
CA ASN A 671 21.75 -24.22 31.93
C ASN A 671 20.74 -25.08 32.70
N VAL A 672 20.30 -26.21 32.15
CA VAL A 672 19.13 -26.94 32.67
C VAL A 672 19.46 -28.39 33.01
N VAL A 673 20.24 -29.02 32.15
CA VAL A 673 20.55 -30.45 32.24
C VAL A 673 21.83 -30.64 33.05
N SER A 674 21.79 -31.45 34.12
CA SER A 674 23.01 -31.86 34.81
C SER A 674 23.92 -32.68 33.88
N ILE A 675 25.24 -32.67 34.11
CA ILE A 675 26.21 -33.38 33.26
C ILE A 675 25.82 -34.85 33.03
N ASP A 676 25.41 -35.56 34.08
CA ASP A 676 24.99 -36.97 33.98
C ASP A 676 23.74 -37.15 33.09
N ARG A 677 22.77 -36.24 33.22
CA ARG A 677 21.57 -36.25 32.37
C ARG A 677 21.90 -35.88 30.94
N ALA A 678 22.85 -34.97 30.72
CA ALA A 678 23.32 -34.61 29.39
C ALA A 678 23.89 -35.86 28.71
N GLN A 679 24.72 -36.64 29.42
CA GLN A 679 25.23 -37.91 28.91
C GLN A 679 24.13 -38.93 28.57
N GLN A 680 23.11 -39.06 29.42
CA GLN A 680 21.97 -39.95 29.13
C GLN A 680 21.19 -39.49 27.89
N ILE A 681 20.96 -38.18 27.80
CA ILE A 681 20.33 -37.53 26.66
C ILE A 681 21.17 -37.79 25.39
N TRP A 682 22.47 -37.52 25.42
CA TRP A 682 23.40 -37.81 24.34
C TRP A 682 23.33 -39.27 23.88
N ARG A 683 23.38 -40.23 24.81
CA ARG A 683 23.30 -41.68 24.49
C ARG A 683 22.00 -42.07 23.83
N SER A 684 20.88 -41.53 24.31
CA SER A 684 19.55 -41.79 23.74
C SER A 684 19.32 -41.10 22.39
N MET A 685 19.96 -39.94 22.19
CA MET A 685 19.83 -39.13 20.99
C MET A 685 20.65 -39.68 19.85
N PHE A 686 21.90 -40.10 20.07
CA PHE A 686 22.75 -40.64 19.02
C PHE A 686 22.58 -42.15 18.84
N THR A 687 21.33 -42.61 18.80
CA THR A 687 21.01 -43.91 18.21
C THR A 687 21.30 -43.87 16.71
N GLU A 688 21.58 -45.02 16.09
CA GLU A 688 21.93 -45.08 14.66
C GLU A 688 20.83 -44.45 13.76
N GLN A 689 19.56 -44.61 14.14
CA GLN A 689 18.42 -44.03 13.42
C GLN A 689 18.38 -42.50 13.51
N ASN A 690 18.55 -41.93 14.70
CA ASN A 690 18.56 -40.48 14.90
C ASN A 690 19.80 -39.83 14.29
N LEU A 691 20.97 -40.47 14.40
CA LEU A 691 22.20 -40.05 13.72
C LEU A 691 22.00 -39.94 12.21
N LYS A 692 21.31 -40.91 11.61
CA LYS A 692 21.02 -40.88 10.16
C LYS A 692 20.16 -39.68 9.79
N SER A 693 19.15 -39.36 10.59
CA SER A 693 18.30 -38.17 10.42
C SER A 693 19.09 -36.88 10.60
N LEU A 694 19.84 -36.76 11.71
CA LEU A 694 20.66 -35.60 12.02
C LEU A 694 21.74 -35.34 10.96
N LEU A 695 22.43 -36.39 10.49
CA LEU A 695 23.44 -36.28 9.43
C LEU A 695 22.85 -35.82 8.08
N ASN A 696 21.53 -35.92 7.86
CA ASN A 696 20.85 -35.35 6.68
C ASN A 696 20.52 -33.86 6.88
N SER A 697 20.57 -33.36 8.11
CA SER A 697 20.31 -31.97 8.44
C SER A 697 21.55 -31.11 8.17
N LYS A 698 21.33 -29.87 7.69
CA LYS A 698 22.39 -28.84 7.60
C LYS A 698 23.02 -28.49 8.95
N PHE A 699 22.37 -28.89 10.05
CA PHE A 699 22.82 -28.63 11.42
C PHE A 699 23.64 -29.77 12.02
N ALA A 700 23.88 -30.87 11.30
CA ALA A 700 24.66 -31.99 11.81
C ALA A 700 26.05 -31.57 12.30
N ILE A 701 26.84 -30.89 11.45
CA ILE A 701 28.23 -30.54 11.80
C ILE A 701 28.28 -29.63 13.04
N PRO A 702 27.51 -28.51 13.13
CA PRO A 702 27.49 -27.71 14.34
C PRO A 702 27.07 -28.48 15.60
N MET A 703 26.06 -29.35 15.50
CA MET A 703 25.58 -30.13 16.66
C MET A 703 26.60 -31.18 17.11
N LEU A 704 27.26 -31.85 16.16
CA LEU A 704 28.30 -32.83 16.45
C LEU A 704 29.54 -32.17 17.05
N THR A 705 29.96 -31.04 16.48
CA THR A 705 31.08 -30.23 17.00
C THR A 705 30.79 -29.78 18.43
N TYR A 706 29.57 -29.30 18.67
CA TYR A 706 29.13 -28.87 19.99
C TYR A 706 29.11 -30.05 20.99
N ALA A 707 28.58 -31.21 20.59
CA ALA A 707 28.59 -32.43 21.40
C ALA A 707 30.01 -32.84 21.81
N ILE A 708 30.93 -32.87 20.85
CA ILE A 708 32.34 -33.21 21.08
C ILE A 708 33.00 -32.21 22.04
N SER A 709 32.70 -30.91 21.88
CA SER A 709 33.24 -29.87 22.77
C SER A 709 32.71 -29.91 24.21
N HIS A 710 31.61 -30.64 24.46
CA HIS A 710 30.96 -30.77 25.77
C HIS A 710 31.03 -32.20 26.32
N ASP A 711 32.18 -32.86 26.13
CA ASP A 711 32.49 -34.18 26.69
C ASP A 711 31.49 -35.28 26.30
N ALA A 712 30.95 -35.23 25.07
CA ALA A 712 30.39 -36.43 24.46
C ALA A 712 31.41 -37.58 24.60
N THR A 713 31.01 -38.66 25.26
CA THR A 713 31.91 -39.77 25.59
C THR A 713 32.65 -40.25 24.35
N LEU A 714 33.91 -40.66 24.47
CA LEU A 714 34.74 -41.19 23.36
C LEU A 714 33.95 -42.18 22.47
N GLU A 715 33.18 -43.07 23.09
CA GLU A 715 32.30 -44.04 22.42
C GLU A 715 31.25 -43.39 21.51
N LEU A 716 30.68 -42.27 21.93
CA LEU A 716 29.69 -41.50 21.17
C LEU A 716 30.35 -40.82 19.96
N THR A 717 31.52 -40.23 20.18
CA THR A 717 32.35 -39.62 19.14
C THR A 717 32.77 -40.66 18.11
N GLU A 718 33.17 -41.86 18.52
CA GLU A 718 33.44 -42.98 17.63
C GLU A 718 32.20 -43.41 16.83
N ARG A 719 31.04 -43.54 17.47
CA ARG A 719 29.77 -43.84 16.78
C ARG A 719 29.40 -42.78 15.76
N ILE A 720 29.53 -41.50 16.11
CA ILE A 720 29.33 -40.36 15.22
C ILE A 720 30.25 -40.48 14.00
N ILE A 721 31.55 -40.71 14.23
CA ILE A 721 32.55 -40.86 13.16
C ILE A 721 32.23 -42.06 12.27
N ILE A 722 31.86 -43.21 12.84
CA ILE A 722 31.51 -44.42 12.09
C ILE A 722 30.25 -44.19 11.24
N SER A 723 29.21 -43.56 11.80
CA SER A 723 27.98 -43.23 11.08
C SER A 723 28.21 -42.20 9.97
N ALA A 724 29.07 -41.20 10.21
CA ALA A 724 29.50 -40.26 9.18
C ALA A 724 30.29 -40.96 8.06
N LYS A 725 31.23 -41.86 8.40
CA LYS A 725 32.01 -42.69 7.45
C LYS A 725 31.15 -43.61 6.59
N LYS A 726 30.11 -44.23 7.15
CA LYS A 726 29.16 -45.03 6.35
C LYS A 726 28.41 -44.18 5.32
N LYS A 727 28.25 -42.89 5.57
CA LYS A 727 27.54 -41.95 4.69
C LYS A 727 28.47 -41.23 3.70
N SER A 728 29.78 -41.18 3.98
CA SER A 728 30.79 -40.47 3.19
C SER A 728 31.17 -41.12 1.85
N LYS A 729 30.18 -41.68 1.14
CA LYS A 729 30.19 -41.55 -0.33
C LYS A 729 30.05 -40.08 -0.78
N TYR A 730 29.86 -39.13 0.15
CA TYR A 730 29.86 -37.68 -0.06
C TYR A 730 30.73 -36.95 1.00
N ASN A 731 31.65 -36.07 0.53
CA ASN A 731 32.70 -35.21 1.13
C ASN A 731 32.58 -34.60 2.56
N LEU A 732 31.91 -35.22 3.54
CA LEU A 732 31.67 -34.63 4.87
C LEU A 732 32.77 -34.87 5.92
N ILE A 733 33.83 -35.61 5.61
CA ILE A 733 34.79 -36.12 6.62
C ILE A 733 36.13 -35.37 6.66
N ASP A 734 36.49 -34.64 5.61
CA ASP A 734 37.77 -33.95 5.53
C ASP A 734 37.80 -32.61 6.29
N ASN A 735 36.65 -32.12 6.76
CA ASN A 735 36.49 -30.94 7.62
C ASN A 735 36.05 -31.36 9.02
#